data_AF-A0A512RMC7-F1
#
_entry.id   AF-A0A512RMC7-F1
#
_cell.length_a   1.000
_cell.length_b   1.000
_cell.length_c   1.000
_cell.angle_alpha   90.00
_cell.angle_beta   90.00
_cell.angle_gamma   90.00
#
_symmetry.space_group_name_H-M   'P 1'
#
loop_
_entity.id
_entity.type
_entity.pdbx_description
1 polymer ?
#
loop_
_entity_poly.entity_id
_entity_poly.type
_entity_poly.pdbx_seq_one_letter_code
_entity_poly.pdbx_strand_id
1 'polypeptide(L)'
;MKKLLLIVACCVLQLAVMAQPKPDMRTTDTKIADLLAQQPAAGKAALQANMEAMAALGEEGITGMAAMMNAPGKGDNTAIEYALGGYSFYVTQAGKEKERAVASAAYCKALQQMADKENKAFIIAQLQQVGDDKAVSFVQPYLLDERLCDPAARTLVKISTPAAKQALLEALPKANGRTQQILAQAIGDARVTNATGELTALLTKGDPMLAKTAMYALSQLASPASASAAAKSGYKYDVTNATSSYLLSALQMAENGQSAEAATIANKVLKAAKEVHVRTAALYVLTKAEGAQSMPRLLAAVNDPQTEYRDAALKFAGAFQSPGNNARWLKALGKAKGSSKAAVISMLGAHKAAEALPAITKALKDKDADVRLAAITAAGQTGGAQAIPALLEVLKKGDAKEVVAVRDVLKTIKGNEVVSQSGAAIAAMPPAAQVALIDVLASRKADSRFQDVLPLTRSADESVRTAAYASLKDIAGSSQLSTLFTLLSGAENAADIRALQAAVVSAATDAAPVIAQMEKEAPAKQERYYQVLAGIGGPAALKVVAGAFEKGSPSQKAAAVKALNAWTDDAATSALLKIARDSKDYRNTALKGFVRLAKTAGTADQRLLMLRDAMELSPDAAVKKSILQQTEQCKTFPALLFAGNYLDDPAVEQEAAQAVMNIALADKTYNGALVRSLLEKTSKVLKGGDADYQREAIRKYLAEMPAGEGFVSMFNGKDLQGWKGLVADPVKRAKMNAATLQKEQAKADEKMRTGWKAEDGLLIFTGKGDNLCTEKKYGDFEMFVDWKITKDGDAGIYLRGTPQVQIWDTARHDVGAQVGSGGLYNNQQNPAKPSKVADNAIGEWNNFRIIMKGDRVTVYLNGELVVNNVMLENYWDRALPIFTEEQIELQAHGTYVAYRNLYIREFEQVKPFTLSEEEKKEGYRILFDGTNMHQWTGNTSGYAIDNGDILCSPQKGSGGNLYTKDEFSDFIFRFEFQLTPGANNGLGIRAPLTGNAAYEGMELQILDNEADIYKNLHIYQYHGSVYGVIPAKRGFLKPVGEWNYEQVTVKGTHITVELNGTVILDGDIADARDNGTLDHKEHPGLKRDKGHIGFLGHGSVLRFRNIRIKDLAKK
;
A
#
# COMPACT_ATOMS: atom_id res chain seq x y z
N MET A 1 36.15 -33.33 -23.83
CA MET A 1 36.09 -32.21 -22.87
C MET A 1 36.37 -30.82 -23.49
N LYS A 2 37.18 -30.67 -24.55
CA LYS A 2 37.37 -29.37 -25.23
C LYS A 2 36.24 -28.91 -26.18
N LYS A 3 35.38 -29.81 -26.69
CA LYS A 3 34.22 -29.46 -27.55
C LYS A 3 32.96 -29.01 -26.78
N LEU A 4 32.87 -29.34 -25.49
CA LEU A 4 31.73 -28.94 -24.66
C LEU A 4 31.83 -27.48 -24.20
N LEU A 5 33.06 -26.99 -24.00
CA LEU A 5 33.34 -25.58 -23.64
C LEU A 5 33.13 -24.59 -24.81
N LEU A 6 33.23 -25.05 -26.07
CA LEU A 6 33.00 -24.18 -27.24
C LEU A 6 31.51 -24.03 -27.60
N ILE A 7 30.70 -25.06 -27.34
CA ILE A 7 29.26 -25.05 -27.64
C ILE A 7 28.50 -24.30 -26.56
N VAL A 8 28.92 -24.39 -25.29
CA VAL A 8 28.36 -23.55 -24.22
C VAL A 8 28.69 -22.07 -24.47
N ALA A 9 29.86 -21.75 -25.03
CA ALA A 9 30.19 -20.38 -25.43
C ALA A 9 29.35 -19.85 -26.61
N CYS A 10 29.02 -20.69 -27.61
CA CYS A 10 28.15 -20.30 -28.74
C CYS A 10 26.65 -20.28 -28.40
N CYS A 11 26.17 -21.11 -27.47
CA CYS A 11 24.76 -21.10 -27.05
C CYS A 11 24.43 -19.89 -26.18
N VAL A 12 25.40 -19.34 -25.45
CA VAL A 12 25.24 -18.06 -24.73
C VAL A 12 25.20 -16.88 -25.73
N LEU A 13 25.70 -17.04 -26.96
CA LEU A 13 25.70 -16.02 -28.01
C LEU A 13 24.45 -16.03 -28.92
N GLN A 14 23.63 -17.09 -28.94
CA GLN A 14 22.41 -17.16 -29.78
C GLN A 14 21.09 -16.94 -29.02
N LEU A 15 21.09 -16.97 -27.69
CA LEU A 15 19.91 -16.66 -26.87
C LEU A 15 19.58 -15.15 -26.82
N ALA A 16 20.40 -14.28 -27.41
CA ALA A 16 20.23 -12.83 -27.39
C ALA A 16 19.32 -12.26 -28.51
N VAL A 17 18.81 -13.09 -29.44
CA VAL A 17 18.21 -12.58 -30.70
C VAL A 17 16.69 -12.78 -30.85
N MET A 18 15.97 -13.43 -29.92
CA MET A 18 14.55 -13.83 -30.13
C MET A 18 13.50 -13.19 -29.19
N ALA A 19 13.76 -12.01 -28.61
CA ALA A 19 12.73 -11.25 -27.88
C ALA A 19 12.78 -9.75 -28.25
N GLN A 20 11.89 -9.29 -29.14
CA GLN A 20 11.46 -7.87 -29.22
C GLN A 20 9.93 -7.82 -29.06
N PRO A 21 9.22 -6.77 -28.57
CA PRO A 21 7.75 -6.72 -28.30
C PRO A 21 6.79 -5.81 -29.12
N LYS A 22 5.52 -6.22 -29.29
CA LYS A 22 4.47 -5.64 -30.16
C LYS A 22 4.16 -4.12 -29.96
N PRO A 23 4.36 -3.17 -30.94
CA PRO A 23 3.91 -1.80 -31.00
C PRO A 23 2.41 -1.66 -30.86
N ASP A 24 2.10 -1.19 -29.68
CA ASP A 24 0.98 -0.33 -29.34
C ASP A 24 0.52 0.61 -30.48
N MET A 25 -0.65 0.31 -31.07
CA MET A 25 -1.28 1.06 -32.18
C MET A 25 -2.08 2.30 -31.74
N ARG A 26 -2.12 2.65 -30.45
CA ARG A 26 -2.75 3.91 -30.03
C ARG A 26 -2.03 5.07 -30.73
N THR A 27 -2.76 6.13 -31.08
CA THR A 27 -2.11 7.36 -31.54
C THR A 27 -1.28 7.96 -30.41
N THR A 28 -0.21 8.66 -30.76
CA THR A 28 0.65 9.34 -29.78
C THR A 28 -0.16 10.26 -28.86
N ASP A 29 -1.15 10.99 -29.40
CA ASP A 29 -2.02 11.89 -28.63
C ASP A 29 -2.91 11.14 -27.63
N THR A 30 -3.46 9.99 -28.03
CA THR A 30 -4.24 9.13 -27.11
C THR A 30 -3.37 8.58 -25.99
N LYS A 31 -2.15 8.13 -26.30
CA LYS A 31 -1.20 7.64 -25.28
C LYS A 31 -0.83 8.75 -24.29
N ILE A 32 -0.67 9.99 -24.78
CA ILE A 32 -0.40 11.16 -23.94
C ILE A 32 -1.60 11.43 -23.02
N ALA A 33 -2.81 11.49 -23.55
CA ALA A 33 -4.02 11.77 -22.76
C ALA A 33 -4.27 10.73 -21.65
N ASP A 34 -4.14 9.44 -21.97
CA ASP A 34 -4.28 8.34 -21.00
C ASP A 34 -3.26 8.45 -19.87
N LEU A 35 -2.04 8.86 -20.21
CA LEU A 35 -0.94 8.99 -19.25
C LEU A 35 -1.13 10.20 -18.34
N LEU A 36 -1.60 11.32 -18.89
CA LEU A 36 -1.90 12.52 -18.13
C LEU A 36 -3.06 12.30 -17.14
N ALA A 37 -4.09 11.55 -17.53
CA ALA A 37 -5.21 11.20 -16.65
C ALA A 37 -4.80 10.36 -15.43
N GLN A 38 -3.63 9.72 -15.49
CA GLN A 38 -3.07 8.90 -14.42
C GLN A 38 -2.04 9.65 -13.55
N GLN A 39 -1.86 10.96 -13.78
CA GLN A 39 -1.01 11.80 -12.93
C GLN A 39 -1.83 12.60 -11.89
N PRO A 40 -1.33 12.74 -10.65
CA PRO A 40 -0.15 12.06 -10.09
C PRO A 40 -0.45 10.57 -9.81
N ALA A 41 0.58 9.72 -9.94
CA ALA A 41 0.42 8.28 -9.73
C ALA A 41 -0.04 7.93 -8.29
N ALA A 42 -1.01 7.03 -8.16
CA ALA A 42 -1.60 6.62 -6.87
C ALA A 42 -0.67 5.79 -5.96
N GLY A 43 0.51 5.38 -6.45
CA GLY A 43 1.48 4.58 -5.70
C GLY A 43 2.67 4.14 -6.56
N LYS A 44 3.61 3.41 -5.94
CA LYS A 44 4.89 3.04 -6.56
C LYS A 44 4.75 2.21 -7.85
N ALA A 45 3.80 1.27 -7.89
CA ALA A 45 3.58 0.42 -9.07
C ALA A 45 2.99 1.21 -10.24
N ALA A 46 2.02 2.09 -9.99
CA ALA A 46 1.44 2.97 -10.99
C ALA A 46 2.49 3.97 -11.52
N LEU A 47 3.34 4.51 -10.63
CA LEU A 47 4.44 5.37 -11.04
C LEU A 47 5.38 4.64 -11.99
N GLN A 48 5.80 3.41 -11.67
CA GLN A 48 6.67 2.62 -12.53
C GLN A 48 6.04 2.39 -13.92
N ALA A 49 4.77 1.99 -13.97
CA ALA A 49 4.05 1.76 -15.23
C ALA A 49 3.91 3.04 -16.06
N ASN A 50 3.58 4.17 -15.41
CA ASN A 50 3.49 5.48 -16.08
C ASN A 50 4.82 5.89 -16.72
N MET A 51 5.95 5.62 -16.05
CA MET A 51 7.26 5.97 -16.58
C MET A 51 7.71 5.04 -17.72
N GLU A 52 7.32 3.77 -17.68
CA GLU A 52 7.52 2.84 -18.81
C GLU A 52 6.67 3.25 -20.02
N ALA A 53 5.43 3.69 -19.78
CA ALA A 53 4.58 4.26 -20.82
C ALA A 53 5.15 5.56 -21.40
N MET A 54 5.71 6.44 -20.56
CA MET A 54 6.43 7.63 -21.02
C MET A 54 7.61 7.26 -21.92
N ALA A 55 8.35 6.18 -21.61
CA ALA A 55 9.44 5.71 -22.46
C ALA A 55 8.95 5.19 -23.82
N ALA A 56 7.79 4.54 -23.84
CA ALA A 56 7.18 4.03 -25.06
C ALA A 56 6.65 5.14 -25.99
N LEU A 57 6.43 6.37 -25.50
CA LEU A 57 6.03 7.51 -26.34
C LEU A 57 7.11 7.92 -27.35
N GLY A 58 8.37 7.65 -27.05
CA GLY A 58 9.50 8.06 -27.88
C GLY A 58 9.65 9.57 -28.01
N GLU A 59 10.54 10.00 -28.89
CA GLU A 59 10.91 11.42 -29.03
C GLU A 59 9.73 12.31 -29.43
N GLU A 60 8.95 11.88 -30.44
CA GLU A 60 7.82 12.65 -30.95
C GLU A 60 6.68 12.77 -29.91
N GLY A 61 6.41 11.72 -29.14
CA GLY A 61 5.34 11.77 -28.14
C GLY A 61 5.71 12.60 -26.91
N ILE A 62 6.96 12.55 -26.47
CA ILE A 62 7.43 13.42 -25.39
C ILE A 62 7.44 14.88 -25.87
N THR A 63 7.85 15.14 -27.12
CA THR A 63 7.80 16.48 -27.72
C THR A 63 6.35 16.99 -27.81
N GLY A 64 5.43 16.17 -28.31
CA GLY A 64 4.01 16.49 -28.42
C GLY A 64 3.37 16.79 -27.06
N MET A 65 3.69 16.00 -26.04
CA MET A 65 3.22 16.24 -24.67
C MET A 65 3.72 17.59 -24.13
N ALA A 66 5.00 17.92 -24.34
CA ALA A 66 5.54 19.21 -23.95
C ALA A 66 4.87 20.38 -24.70
N ALA A 67 4.53 20.20 -25.97
CA ALA A 67 3.83 21.21 -26.77
C ALA A 67 2.40 21.50 -26.28
N MET A 68 1.80 20.62 -25.48
CA MET A 68 0.47 20.82 -24.87
C MET A 68 0.47 21.76 -23.66
N MET A 69 1.65 22.19 -23.18
CA MET A 69 1.74 23.09 -22.03
C MET A 69 1.11 24.46 -22.33
N ASN A 70 0.22 24.90 -21.45
CA ASN A 70 -0.40 26.22 -21.50
C ASN A 70 0.56 27.28 -20.97
N ALA A 71 0.41 28.54 -21.43
CA ALA A 71 1.13 29.66 -20.82
C ALA A 71 0.68 29.89 -19.37
N PRO A 72 1.54 30.47 -18.50
CA PRO A 72 1.20 30.73 -17.11
C PRO A 72 -0.13 31.49 -16.95
N GLY A 73 -1.02 30.96 -16.11
CA GLY A 73 -2.35 31.54 -15.86
C GLY A 73 -3.40 31.31 -16.97
N LYS A 74 -3.11 30.50 -17.99
CA LYS A 74 -4.04 30.17 -19.08
C LYS A 74 -4.58 28.74 -19.07
N GLY A 75 -4.10 27.89 -18.17
CA GLY A 75 -4.54 26.51 -18.03
C GLY A 75 -3.79 25.79 -16.91
N ASP A 76 -4.11 24.52 -16.70
CA ASP A 76 -3.44 23.66 -15.72
C ASP A 76 -2.38 22.79 -16.40
N ASN A 77 -1.12 22.98 -16.04
CA ASN A 77 0.00 22.18 -16.53
C ASN A 77 0.40 21.06 -15.56
N THR A 78 -0.27 20.92 -14.41
CA THR A 78 0.16 20.05 -13.29
C THR A 78 0.40 18.62 -13.76
N ALA A 79 -0.54 18.01 -14.49
CA ALA A 79 -0.40 16.64 -14.97
C ALA A 79 0.78 16.46 -15.94
N ILE A 80 1.00 17.44 -16.84
CA ILE A 80 2.11 17.44 -17.81
C ILE A 80 3.45 17.59 -17.09
N GLU A 81 3.53 18.51 -16.13
CA GLU A 81 4.74 18.75 -15.34
C GLU A 81 5.09 17.53 -14.48
N TYR A 82 4.08 16.85 -13.89
CA TYR A 82 4.28 15.59 -13.18
C TYR A 82 4.79 14.48 -14.10
N ALA A 83 4.22 14.34 -15.30
CA ALA A 83 4.63 13.33 -16.26
C ALA A 83 6.07 13.55 -16.76
N LEU A 84 6.38 14.75 -17.26
CA LEU A 84 7.70 15.09 -17.81
C LEU A 84 8.77 15.15 -16.70
N GLY A 85 8.44 15.71 -15.54
CA GLY A 85 9.33 15.77 -14.37
C GLY A 85 9.65 14.38 -13.81
N GLY A 86 8.61 13.56 -13.60
CA GLY A 86 8.76 12.18 -13.17
C GLY A 86 9.59 11.35 -14.14
N TYR A 87 9.34 11.52 -15.45
CA TYR A 87 10.04 10.77 -16.48
C TYR A 87 11.53 11.14 -16.56
N SER A 88 11.84 12.43 -16.50
CA SER A 88 13.22 12.92 -16.46
C SER A 88 14.00 12.32 -15.29
N PHE A 89 13.39 12.19 -14.11
CA PHE A 89 14.03 11.49 -12.99
C PHE A 89 14.15 9.98 -13.24
N TYR A 90 13.10 9.34 -13.74
CA TYR A 90 13.06 7.90 -13.99
C TYR A 90 14.17 7.42 -14.93
N VAL A 91 14.48 8.17 -15.99
CA VAL A 91 15.51 7.80 -16.98
C VAL A 91 16.94 8.09 -16.51
N THR A 92 17.13 8.74 -15.35
CA THR A 92 18.47 8.89 -14.75
C THR A 92 18.94 7.65 -14.00
N GLN A 93 18.06 6.66 -13.79
CA GLN A 93 18.40 5.39 -13.15
C GLN A 93 19.32 4.55 -14.04
N ALA A 94 20.15 3.70 -13.42
CA ALA A 94 21.09 2.85 -14.13
C ALA A 94 20.37 1.92 -15.13
N GLY A 95 20.91 1.79 -16.35
CA GLY A 95 20.38 0.92 -17.40
C GLY A 95 19.34 1.53 -18.33
N LYS A 96 19.13 2.85 -18.27
CA LYS A 96 18.16 3.61 -19.10
C LYS A 96 18.80 4.70 -19.97
N GLU A 97 20.06 4.49 -20.33
CA GLU A 97 20.85 5.49 -21.05
C GLU A 97 20.25 5.82 -22.44
N LYS A 98 19.56 4.86 -23.07
CA LYS A 98 18.89 5.04 -24.35
C LYS A 98 17.65 5.93 -24.22
N GLU A 99 16.80 5.65 -23.24
CA GLU A 99 15.60 6.42 -22.91
C GLU A 99 15.96 7.84 -22.50
N ARG A 100 17.05 8.00 -21.74
CA ARG A 100 17.60 9.32 -21.39
C ARG A 100 17.99 10.13 -22.62
N ALA A 101 18.64 9.51 -23.60
CA ALA A 101 19.01 10.17 -24.85
C ALA A 101 17.77 10.60 -25.67
N VAL A 102 16.73 9.76 -25.70
CA VAL A 102 15.44 10.08 -26.34
C VAL A 102 14.75 11.26 -25.65
N ALA A 103 14.72 11.26 -24.31
CA ALA A 103 14.17 12.37 -23.55
C ALA A 103 14.93 13.68 -23.81
N SER A 104 16.27 13.64 -23.84
CA SER A 104 17.12 14.79 -24.18
C SER A 104 16.76 15.37 -25.56
N ALA A 105 16.67 14.52 -26.59
CA ALA A 105 16.32 14.94 -27.95
C ALA A 105 14.91 15.57 -28.02
N ALA A 106 13.93 14.94 -27.36
CA ALA A 106 12.55 15.42 -27.33
C ALA A 106 12.43 16.80 -26.68
N TYR A 107 13.11 17.00 -25.55
CA TYR A 107 13.11 18.30 -24.87
C TYR A 107 13.85 19.37 -25.67
N CYS A 108 14.92 19.03 -26.40
CA CYS A 108 15.56 19.96 -27.33
C CYS A 108 14.62 20.41 -28.44
N LYS A 109 13.86 19.47 -29.01
CA LYS A 109 12.87 19.73 -30.06
C LYS A 109 11.71 20.59 -29.53
N ALA A 110 11.17 20.24 -28.35
CA ALA A 110 10.11 20.99 -27.70
C ALA A 110 10.53 22.43 -27.37
N LEU A 111 11.76 22.62 -26.89
CA LEU A 111 12.31 23.94 -26.53
C LEU A 111 12.32 24.93 -27.70
N GLN A 112 12.47 24.44 -28.94
CA GLN A 112 12.41 25.27 -30.15
C GLN A 112 10.99 25.67 -30.55
N GLN A 113 10.00 24.86 -30.18
CA GLN A 113 8.59 25.06 -30.55
C GLN A 113 7.85 25.97 -29.56
N MET A 114 8.40 26.15 -28.35
CA MET A 114 7.78 26.98 -27.31
C MET A 114 8.00 28.47 -27.53
N ALA A 115 6.97 29.26 -27.21
CA ALA A 115 7.05 30.73 -27.23
C ALA A 115 7.24 31.31 -25.82
N ASP A 116 6.55 30.76 -24.81
CA ASP A 116 6.53 31.26 -23.44
C ASP A 116 7.82 30.95 -22.66
N LYS A 117 8.33 31.93 -21.89
CA LYS A 117 9.59 31.79 -21.16
C LYS A 117 9.49 30.86 -19.95
N GLU A 118 8.35 30.76 -19.29
CA GLU A 118 8.21 29.89 -18.11
C GLU A 118 8.17 28.42 -18.52
N ASN A 119 7.46 28.09 -19.60
CA ASN A 119 7.46 26.74 -20.16
C ASN A 119 8.87 26.37 -20.69
N LYS A 120 9.58 27.30 -21.34
CA LYS A 120 10.99 27.09 -21.71
C LYS A 120 11.86 26.83 -20.50
N ALA A 121 11.69 27.59 -19.41
CA ALA A 121 12.46 27.39 -18.19
C ALA A 121 12.20 25.99 -17.60
N PHE A 122 10.95 25.52 -17.61
CA PHE A 122 10.60 24.16 -17.18
C PHE A 122 11.28 23.08 -18.03
N ILE A 123 11.22 23.18 -19.37
CA ILE A 123 11.86 22.22 -20.27
C ILE A 123 13.39 22.24 -20.14
N ILE A 124 14.00 23.42 -20.00
CA ILE A 124 15.43 23.53 -19.72
C ILE A 124 15.78 22.84 -18.39
N ALA A 125 14.93 22.95 -17.36
CA ALA A 125 15.14 22.22 -16.10
C ALA A 125 15.04 20.70 -16.27
N GLN A 126 14.25 20.20 -17.22
CA GLN A 126 14.24 18.78 -17.58
C GLN A 126 15.54 18.38 -18.29
N LEU A 127 16.02 19.20 -19.22
CA LEU A 127 17.34 19.02 -19.86
C LEU A 127 18.48 19.07 -18.84
N GLN A 128 18.35 19.81 -17.73
CA GLN A 128 19.31 19.73 -16.65
C GLN A 128 19.41 18.31 -16.05
N GLN A 129 18.36 17.49 -16.07
CA GLN A 129 18.41 16.13 -15.53
C GLN A 129 18.92 15.11 -16.56
N VAL A 130 18.54 15.26 -17.83
CA VAL A 130 18.73 14.22 -18.86
C VAL A 130 19.65 14.61 -20.01
N GLY A 131 20.03 15.89 -20.11
CA GLY A 131 20.73 16.46 -21.26
C GLY A 131 22.09 15.83 -21.53
N ASP A 132 22.46 15.81 -22.80
CA ASP A 132 23.74 15.34 -23.33
C ASP A 132 24.41 16.40 -24.22
N ASP A 133 25.52 16.06 -24.86
CA ASP A 133 26.31 17.01 -25.67
C ASP A 133 25.50 17.63 -26.83
N LYS A 134 24.50 16.90 -27.35
CA LYS A 134 23.63 17.39 -28.43
C LYS A 134 22.78 18.57 -27.97
N ALA A 135 22.31 18.54 -26.72
CA ALA A 135 21.48 19.58 -26.13
C ALA A 135 22.20 20.93 -26.00
N VAL A 136 23.53 20.94 -25.99
CA VAL A 136 24.35 22.16 -25.81
C VAL A 136 23.97 23.25 -26.81
N SER A 137 23.91 22.90 -28.11
CA SER A 137 23.59 23.86 -29.17
C SER A 137 22.16 24.43 -29.08
N PHE A 138 21.23 23.68 -28.47
CA PHE A 138 19.84 24.11 -28.28
C PHE A 138 19.66 25.00 -27.05
N VAL A 139 20.49 24.80 -26.01
CA VAL A 139 20.44 25.58 -24.77
C VAL A 139 21.29 26.86 -24.85
N GLN A 140 22.39 26.84 -25.61
CA GLN A 140 23.33 27.94 -25.76
C GLN A 140 22.70 29.31 -26.11
N PRO A 141 21.69 29.42 -27.00
CA PRO A 141 21.06 30.70 -27.33
C PRO A 141 20.44 31.42 -26.12
N TYR A 142 20.08 30.68 -25.07
CA TYR A 142 19.42 31.21 -23.87
C TYR A 142 20.39 31.72 -22.80
N LEU A 143 21.71 31.56 -22.99
CA LEU A 143 22.73 32.02 -22.03
C LEU A 143 22.81 33.54 -21.89
N LEU A 144 22.24 34.30 -22.84
CA LEU A 144 22.20 35.77 -22.81
C LEU A 144 20.80 36.31 -22.48
N ASP A 145 19.79 35.45 -22.31
CA ASP A 145 18.44 35.87 -21.92
C ASP A 145 18.35 36.01 -20.40
N GLU A 146 17.91 37.17 -19.90
CA GLU A 146 17.89 37.48 -18.47
C GLU A 146 17.05 36.49 -17.64
N ARG A 147 15.96 35.96 -18.18
CA ARG A 147 15.05 35.03 -17.48
C ARG A 147 15.53 33.59 -17.58
N LEU A 148 16.14 33.21 -18.71
CA LEU A 148 16.51 31.83 -19.06
C LEU A 148 17.99 31.51 -18.83
N CYS A 149 18.85 32.49 -18.58
CA CYS A 149 20.29 32.29 -18.39
C CYS A 149 20.61 31.32 -17.24
N ASP A 150 19.98 31.47 -16.07
CA ASP A 150 20.23 30.59 -14.91
C ASP A 150 19.91 29.11 -15.19
N PRO A 151 18.68 28.74 -15.64
CA PRO A 151 18.40 27.35 -15.97
C PRO A 151 19.26 26.83 -17.13
N ALA A 152 19.56 27.67 -18.14
CA ALA A 152 20.43 27.27 -19.26
C ALA A 152 21.86 26.97 -18.80
N ALA A 153 22.44 27.86 -17.99
CA ALA A 153 23.79 27.70 -17.47
C ALA A 153 23.92 26.46 -16.57
N ARG A 154 22.94 26.22 -15.68
CA ARG A 154 22.90 25.01 -14.83
C ARG A 154 22.80 23.73 -15.64
N THR A 155 22.08 23.77 -16.76
CA THR A 155 21.98 22.64 -17.69
C THR A 155 23.34 22.32 -18.30
N LEU A 156 24.06 23.33 -18.80
CA LEU A 156 25.41 23.14 -19.34
C LEU A 156 26.43 22.71 -18.28
N VAL A 157 26.31 23.19 -17.05
CA VAL A 157 27.11 22.73 -15.90
C VAL A 157 26.90 21.24 -15.66
N LYS A 158 25.66 20.74 -15.73
CA LYS A 158 25.38 19.32 -15.53
C LYS A 158 25.90 18.46 -16.68
N ILE A 159 25.74 18.93 -17.93
CA ILE A 159 26.24 18.23 -19.12
C ILE A 159 27.77 18.11 -19.06
N SER A 160 28.47 19.20 -18.69
CA SER A 160 29.91 19.24 -18.39
C SER A 160 30.85 18.68 -19.49
N THR A 161 30.40 18.59 -20.74
CA THR A 161 31.22 18.18 -21.89
C THR A 161 32.11 19.33 -22.37
N PRO A 162 33.16 19.07 -23.19
CA PRO A 162 33.97 20.13 -23.77
C PRO A 162 33.15 21.20 -24.53
N ALA A 163 32.12 20.79 -25.28
CA ALA A 163 31.26 21.74 -25.99
C ALA A 163 30.40 22.59 -25.03
N ALA A 164 29.83 21.99 -23.98
CA ALA A 164 29.09 22.73 -22.95
C ALA A 164 29.96 23.76 -22.24
N LYS A 165 31.19 23.37 -21.88
CA LYS A 165 32.19 24.25 -21.27
C LYS A 165 32.59 25.39 -22.20
N GLN A 166 32.80 25.09 -23.47
CA GLN A 166 33.11 26.09 -24.49
C GLN A 166 31.96 27.09 -24.69
N ALA A 167 30.72 26.62 -24.74
CA ALA A 167 29.54 27.48 -24.87
C ALA A 167 29.39 28.47 -23.70
N LEU A 168 29.64 28.02 -22.46
CA LEU A 168 29.69 28.89 -21.28
C LEU A 168 30.80 29.94 -21.39
N LEU A 169 32.01 29.52 -21.79
CA LEU A 169 33.16 30.41 -21.94
C LEU A 169 32.93 31.49 -23.01
N GLU A 170 32.35 31.13 -24.16
CA GLU A 170 32.04 32.07 -25.25
C GLU A 170 30.96 33.08 -24.91
N ALA A 171 30.02 32.72 -24.03
CA ALA A 171 28.93 33.60 -23.60
C ALA A 171 29.39 34.63 -22.55
N LEU A 172 30.35 34.29 -21.69
CA LEU A 172 30.82 35.14 -20.59
C LEU A 172 31.24 36.57 -20.99
N PRO A 173 32.06 36.79 -22.04
CA PRO A 173 32.44 38.16 -22.44
C PRO A 173 31.30 38.95 -23.08
N LYS A 174 30.26 38.27 -23.59
CA LYS A 174 29.10 38.88 -24.25
C LYS A 174 28.00 39.27 -23.26
N ALA A 175 28.00 38.68 -22.06
CA ALA A 175 27.03 38.96 -21.02
C ALA A 175 27.39 40.19 -20.18
N ASN A 176 26.38 40.77 -19.53
CA ASN A 176 26.51 41.86 -18.56
C ASN A 176 25.60 41.61 -17.34
N GLY A 177 25.77 42.42 -16.29
CA GLY A 177 24.93 42.39 -15.09
C GLY A 177 24.77 41.00 -14.48
N ARG A 178 23.52 40.64 -14.15
CA ARG A 178 23.17 39.36 -13.52
C ARG A 178 23.54 38.14 -14.37
N THR A 179 23.37 38.22 -15.69
CA THR A 179 23.73 37.16 -16.64
C THR A 179 25.23 36.86 -16.59
N GLN A 180 26.08 37.90 -16.50
CA GLN A 180 27.53 37.71 -16.40
C GLN A 180 27.95 37.07 -15.06
N GLN A 181 27.23 37.38 -13.97
CA GLN A 181 27.45 36.76 -12.67
C GLN A 181 27.10 35.25 -12.69
N ILE A 182 25.94 34.89 -13.29
CA ILE A 182 25.50 33.50 -13.47
C ILE A 182 26.53 32.70 -14.28
N LEU A 183 26.97 33.24 -15.42
CA LEU A 183 27.92 32.56 -16.28
C LEU A 183 29.29 32.38 -15.62
N ALA A 184 29.78 33.38 -14.88
CA ALA A 184 31.01 33.25 -14.12
C ALA A 184 30.90 32.10 -13.11
N GLN A 185 29.81 32.03 -12.34
CA GLN A 185 29.57 30.94 -11.40
C GLN A 185 29.49 29.57 -12.10
N ALA A 186 28.75 29.48 -13.20
CA ALA A 186 28.58 28.25 -13.98
C ALA A 186 29.91 27.72 -14.54
N ILE A 187 30.78 28.61 -15.03
CA ILE A 187 32.13 28.24 -15.48
C ILE A 187 32.95 27.60 -14.34
N GLY A 188 32.77 28.13 -13.12
CA GLY A 188 33.32 27.54 -11.89
C GLY A 188 32.78 26.14 -11.61
N ASP A 189 31.46 26.02 -11.56
CA ASP A 189 30.78 24.74 -11.26
C ASP A 189 31.10 23.66 -12.30
N ALA A 190 31.23 24.03 -13.58
CA ALA A 190 31.62 23.14 -14.68
C ALA A 190 33.13 22.85 -14.76
N ARG A 191 33.95 23.50 -13.91
CA ARG A 191 35.42 23.40 -13.91
C ARG A 191 36.02 23.58 -15.32
N VAL A 192 35.75 24.73 -15.94
CA VAL A 192 36.31 25.10 -17.25
C VAL A 192 37.73 25.62 -17.09
N THR A 193 38.73 24.74 -17.22
CA THR A 193 40.13 25.03 -16.84
C THR A 193 40.81 26.11 -17.68
N ASN A 194 40.42 26.29 -18.94
CA ASN A 194 40.94 27.33 -19.83
C ASN A 194 40.33 28.72 -19.59
N ALA A 195 39.33 28.87 -18.71
CA ALA A 195 38.64 30.15 -18.45
C ALA A 195 39.38 31.08 -17.45
N THR A 196 40.58 30.69 -16.99
CA THR A 196 41.28 31.40 -15.90
C THR A 196 41.59 32.85 -16.25
N GLY A 197 41.95 33.14 -17.51
CA GLY A 197 42.26 34.50 -17.96
C GLY A 197 41.03 35.40 -17.97
N GLU A 198 39.93 34.91 -18.54
CA GLU A 198 38.65 35.58 -18.68
C GLU A 198 38.04 35.87 -17.31
N LEU A 199 38.06 34.90 -16.39
CA LEU A 199 37.57 35.07 -15.02
C LEU A 199 38.44 36.06 -14.23
N THR A 200 39.76 36.04 -14.41
CA THR A 200 40.67 36.99 -13.74
C THR A 200 40.38 38.44 -14.18
N ALA A 201 40.07 38.65 -15.45
CA ALA A 201 39.71 39.97 -15.99
C ALA A 201 38.40 40.52 -15.38
N LEU A 202 37.52 39.68 -14.82
CA LEU A 202 36.29 40.15 -14.16
C LEU A 202 36.55 40.76 -12.78
N LEU A 203 37.68 40.43 -12.13
CA LEU A 203 38.01 40.90 -10.78
C LEU A 203 38.23 42.41 -10.69
N THR A 204 38.57 43.07 -11.81
CA THR A 204 38.91 44.50 -11.87
C THR A 204 37.74 45.38 -12.35
N LYS A 205 36.56 44.82 -12.61
CA LYS A 205 35.40 45.55 -13.17
C LYS A 205 34.57 46.36 -12.16
N GLY A 206 34.91 46.33 -10.88
CA GLY A 206 34.28 47.18 -9.86
C GLY A 206 32.91 46.73 -9.33
N ASP A 207 32.32 45.63 -9.81
CA ASP A 207 31.11 45.00 -9.25
C ASP A 207 31.50 43.94 -8.19
N PRO A 208 31.17 44.15 -6.89
CA PRO A 208 31.51 43.20 -5.83
C PRO A 208 30.86 41.82 -5.98
N MET A 209 29.66 41.73 -6.55
CA MET A 209 28.96 40.46 -6.73
C MET A 209 29.52 39.68 -7.92
N LEU A 210 29.92 40.37 -8.99
CA LEU A 210 30.65 39.77 -10.10
C LEU A 210 32.05 39.29 -9.67
N ALA A 211 32.76 40.08 -8.86
CA ALA A 211 34.03 39.67 -8.28
C ALA A 211 33.87 38.42 -7.41
N LYS A 212 32.79 38.33 -6.61
CA LYS A 212 32.46 37.15 -5.81
C LYS A 212 32.30 35.89 -6.65
N THR A 213 31.48 35.94 -7.71
CA THR A 213 31.23 34.77 -8.57
C THR A 213 32.48 34.38 -9.37
N ALA A 214 33.28 35.36 -9.81
CA ALA A 214 34.55 35.11 -10.48
C ALA A 214 35.60 34.49 -9.55
N MET A 215 35.74 34.97 -8.30
CA MET A 215 36.64 34.38 -7.31
C MET A 215 36.22 32.95 -6.93
N TYR A 216 34.92 32.71 -6.76
CA TYR A 216 34.39 31.36 -6.58
C TYR A 216 34.78 30.45 -7.76
N ALA A 217 34.57 30.90 -9.00
CA ALA A 217 34.89 30.12 -10.17
C ALA A 217 36.39 29.80 -10.27
N LEU A 218 37.24 30.80 -10.07
CA LEU A 218 38.70 30.62 -10.03
C LEU A 218 39.11 29.61 -8.94
N SER A 219 38.45 29.62 -7.78
CA SER A 219 38.76 28.66 -6.71
C SER A 219 38.42 27.21 -7.07
N GLN A 220 37.35 26.96 -7.83
CA GLN A 220 37.02 25.64 -8.34
C GLN A 220 38.03 25.12 -9.36
N LEU A 221 38.76 26.03 -10.02
CA LEU A 221 39.87 25.73 -10.94
C LEU A 221 41.22 25.63 -10.23
N ALA A 222 41.25 25.57 -8.89
CA ALA A 222 42.45 25.59 -8.09
C ALA A 222 43.35 26.82 -8.35
N SER A 223 42.76 27.95 -8.76
CA SER A 223 43.49 29.21 -8.98
C SER A 223 43.51 30.08 -7.72
N PRO A 224 44.69 30.46 -7.21
CA PRO A 224 44.83 31.29 -6.02
C PRO A 224 44.63 32.79 -6.30
N ALA A 225 43.94 33.16 -7.38
CA ALA A 225 43.77 34.55 -7.83
C ALA A 225 43.12 35.47 -6.77
N SER A 226 42.34 34.92 -5.82
CA SER A 226 41.78 35.67 -4.69
C SER A 226 42.78 35.99 -3.57
N ALA A 227 44.04 35.54 -3.64
CA ALA A 227 45.05 35.70 -2.59
C ALA A 227 45.26 37.15 -2.16
N SER A 228 45.33 38.09 -3.12
CA SER A 228 45.51 39.52 -2.82
C SER A 228 44.30 40.11 -2.11
N ALA A 229 43.09 39.77 -2.58
CA ALA A 229 41.85 40.23 -1.95
C ALA A 229 41.66 39.63 -0.54
N ALA A 230 41.97 38.34 -0.35
CA ALA A 230 41.93 37.68 0.95
C ALA A 230 42.96 38.27 1.93
N ALA A 231 44.16 38.61 1.46
CA ALA A 231 45.15 39.30 2.29
C ALA A 231 44.70 40.72 2.65
N LYS A 232 44.12 41.48 1.71
CA LYS A 232 43.57 42.83 1.94
C LYS A 232 42.41 42.84 2.94
N SER A 233 41.56 41.80 2.92
CA SER A 233 40.51 41.67 3.93
C SER A 233 41.06 41.31 5.32
N GLY A 234 42.33 40.88 5.41
CA GLY A 234 42.90 40.32 6.64
C GLY A 234 42.37 38.92 6.94
N TYR A 235 42.00 38.17 5.90
CA TYR A 235 41.41 36.83 6.00
C TYR A 235 40.11 36.78 6.82
N LYS A 236 39.28 37.82 6.71
CA LYS A 236 37.94 37.89 7.31
C LYS A 236 36.85 37.76 6.25
N TYR A 237 35.59 37.72 6.68
CA TYR A 237 34.45 37.81 5.79
C TYR A 237 34.39 39.19 5.12
N ASP A 238 34.14 39.20 3.82
CA ASP A 238 33.86 40.38 3.03
C ASP A 238 32.83 40.01 1.95
N VAL A 239 32.20 41.02 1.35
CA VAL A 239 31.10 40.80 0.39
C VAL A 239 31.51 40.01 -0.86
N THR A 240 32.81 39.97 -1.20
CA THR A 240 33.34 39.20 -2.33
C THR A 240 33.74 37.77 -1.95
N ASN A 241 33.63 37.37 -0.68
CA ASN A 241 34.04 36.05 -0.17
C ASN A 241 35.51 35.68 -0.49
N ALA A 242 36.41 36.65 -0.58
CA ALA A 242 37.77 36.42 -1.07
C ALA A 242 38.54 35.36 -0.25
N THR A 243 38.41 35.42 1.08
CA THR A 243 39.04 34.47 2.01
C THR A 243 38.54 33.04 1.79
N SER A 244 37.23 32.86 1.65
CA SER A 244 36.60 31.55 1.44
C SER A 244 37.03 30.96 0.09
N SER A 245 36.99 31.74 -0.99
CA SER A 245 37.48 31.30 -2.30
C SER A 245 38.97 30.95 -2.27
N TYR A 246 39.79 31.67 -1.49
CA TYR A 246 41.23 31.36 -1.39
C TYR A 246 41.49 30.02 -0.69
N LEU A 247 40.76 29.73 0.39
CA LEU A 247 40.84 28.44 1.08
C LEU A 247 40.23 27.29 0.27
N LEU A 248 39.15 27.54 -0.47
CA LEU A 248 38.57 26.56 -1.39
C LEU A 248 39.54 26.20 -2.52
N SER A 249 40.26 27.19 -3.06
CA SER A 249 41.34 26.95 -4.04
C SER A 249 42.41 26.04 -3.45
N ALA A 250 42.83 26.27 -2.20
CA ALA A 250 43.81 25.42 -1.54
C ALA A 250 43.28 23.99 -1.29
N LEU A 251 41.98 23.85 -0.97
CA LEU A 251 41.35 22.54 -0.85
C LEU A 251 41.36 21.79 -2.19
N GLN A 252 40.98 22.45 -3.28
CA GLN A 252 41.00 21.86 -4.63
C GLN A 252 42.43 21.50 -5.07
N MET A 253 43.43 22.32 -4.73
CA MET A 253 44.85 21.98 -4.93
C MET A 253 45.23 20.69 -4.19
N ALA A 254 44.84 20.54 -2.92
CA ALA A 254 45.13 19.34 -2.14
C ALA A 254 44.48 18.08 -2.75
N GLU A 255 43.22 18.19 -3.20
CA GLU A 255 42.50 17.09 -3.85
C GLU A 255 43.09 16.72 -5.22
N ASN A 256 43.68 17.69 -5.93
CA ASN A 256 44.34 17.49 -7.23
C ASN A 256 45.82 17.09 -7.12
N GLY A 257 46.32 16.76 -5.92
CA GLY A 257 47.70 16.31 -5.69
C GLY A 257 48.74 17.42 -5.52
N GLN A 258 48.34 18.68 -5.52
CA GLN A 258 49.19 19.86 -5.26
C GLN A 258 49.26 20.15 -3.75
N SER A 259 49.61 19.12 -2.98
CA SER A 259 49.56 19.17 -1.50
C SER A 259 50.51 20.19 -0.89
N ALA A 260 51.67 20.43 -1.51
CA ALA A 260 52.67 21.37 -0.99
C ALA A 260 52.18 22.84 -1.11
N GLU A 261 51.60 23.18 -2.25
CA GLU A 261 51.02 24.50 -2.53
C GLU A 261 49.79 24.74 -1.65
N ALA A 262 48.90 23.75 -1.56
CA ALA A 262 47.73 23.78 -0.68
C ALA A 262 48.12 24.01 0.79
N ALA A 263 49.10 23.24 1.29
CA ALA A 263 49.60 23.38 2.65
C ALA A 263 50.24 24.75 2.86
N THR A 264 50.95 25.30 1.87
CA THR A 264 51.53 26.65 1.94
C THR A 264 50.45 27.72 2.12
N ILE A 265 49.39 27.66 1.30
CA ILE A 265 48.26 28.59 1.39
C ILE A 265 47.56 28.46 2.74
N ALA A 266 47.20 27.23 3.13
CA ALA A 266 46.48 26.99 4.38
C ALA A 266 47.32 27.38 5.61
N ASN A 267 48.63 27.14 5.61
CA ASN A 267 49.52 27.62 6.67
C ASN A 267 49.57 29.15 6.74
N LYS A 268 49.63 29.83 5.59
CA LYS A 268 49.62 31.29 5.53
C LYS A 268 48.34 31.87 6.14
N VAL A 269 47.18 31.31 5.75
CA VAL A 269 45.88 31.73 6.28
C VAL A 269 45.77 31.39 7.78
N LEU A 270 46.15 30.18 8.19
CA LEU A 270 46.07 29.74 9.59
C LEU A 270 46.91 30.62 10.53
N LYS A 271 48.08 31.11 10.07
CA LYS A 271 48.94 32.02 10.85
C LYS A 271 48.37 33.43 10.98
N ALA A 272 47.62 33.90 9.99
CA ALA A 272 47.18 35.29 9.91
C ALA A 272 45.73 35.50 10.36
N ALA A 273 44.86 34.50 10.19
CA ALA A 273 43.43 34.60 10.51
C ALA A 273 43.19 34.51 12.02
N LYS A 274 42.31 35.38 12.53
CA LYS A 274 41.82 35.36 13.92
C LYS A 274 40.50 34.61 14.07
N GLU A 275 39.66 34.67 13.04
CA GLU A 275 38.32 34.07 13.03
C GLU A 275 38.35 32.55 13.11
N VAL A 276 37.61 31.99 14.06
CA VAL A 276 37.63 30.55 14.38
C VAL A 276 37.24 29.69 13.17
N HIS A 277 36.24 30.10 12.39
CA HIS A 277 35.77 29.36 11.22
C HIS A 277 36.81 29.35 10.08
N VAL A 278 37.54 30.45 9.88
CA VAL A 278 38.63 30.55 8.87
C VAL A 278 39.81 29.67 9.28
N ARG A 279 40.19 29.71 10.56
CA ARG A 279 41.23 28.85 11.12
C ARG A 279 40.86 27.38 10.98
N THR A 280 39.60 27.01 11.29
CA THR A 280 39.09 25.64 11.14
C THR A 280 39.16 25.16 9.69
N ALA A 281 38.74 25.99 8.73
CA ALA A 281 38.82 25.65 7.31
C ALA A 281 40.28 25.48 6.85
N ALA A 282 41.19 26.35 7.28
CA ALA A 282 42.62 26.21 7.00
C ALA A 282 43.20 24.93 7.63
N LEU A 283 42.83 24.59 8.86
CA LEU A 283 43.21 23.33 9.50
C LEU A 283 42.70 22.12 8.72
N TYR A 284 41.46 22.16 8.22
CA TYR A 284 40.89 21.11 7.39
C TYR A 284 41.65 20.92 6.07
N VAL A 285 42.01 22.01 5.40
CA VAL A 285 42.85 21.93 4.19
C VAL A 285 44.20 21.28 4.50
N LEU A 286 44.83 21.62 5.63
CA LEU A 286 46.08 21.00 6.06
C LEU A 286 45.92 19.49 6.33
N THR A 287 44.81 19.05 6.92
CA THR A 287 44.59 17.61 7.11
C THR A 287 44.37 16.87 5.80
N LYS A 288 43.77 17.51 4.79
CA LYS A 288 43.64 16.96 3.43
C LYS A 288 44.97 16.92 2.68
N ALA A 289 45.77 17.98 2.78
CA ALA A 289 47.06 18.07 2.10
C ALA A 289 48.13 17.16 2.72
N GLU A 290 48.21 17.08 4.05
CA GLU A 290 49.29 16.39 4.77
C GLU A 290 48.87 14.99 5.30
N GLY A 291 47.58 14.65 5.27
CA GLY A 291 47.07 13.39 5.83
C GLY A 291 47.48 13.21 7.30
N ALA A 292 47.98 12.02 7.65
CA ALA A 292 48.45 11.73 9.01
C ALA A 292 49.65 12.60 9.46
N GLN A 293 50.38 13.24 8.53
CA GLN A 293 51.47 14.17 8.89
C GLN A 293 50.96 15.47 9.52
N SER A 294 49.66 15.77 9.40
CA SER A 294 49.02 16.91 10.08
C SER A 294 48.89 16.74 11.60
N MET A 295 49.19 15.55 12.14
CA MET A 295 48.99 15.20 13.56
C MET A 295 49.60 16.20 14.56
N PRO A 296 50.82 16.74 14.38
CA PRO A 296 51.35 17.75 15.30
C PRO A 296 50.47 19.01 15.42
N ARG A 297 49.78 19.39 14.33
CA ARG A 297 48.89 20.55 14.28
C ARG A 297 47.58 20.28 15.01
N LEU A 298 47.03 19.08 14.84
CA LEU A 298 45.82 18.64 15.55
C LEU A 298 46.07 18.56 17.06
N LEU A 299 47.22 18.01 17.47
CA LEU A 299 47.65 17.97 18.87
C LEU A 299 47.87 19.36 19.47
N ALA A 300 48.31 20.33 18.68
CA ALA A 300 48.41 21.72 19.13
C ALA A 300 47.02 22.37 19.30
N ALA A 301 46.14 22.16 18.33
CA ALA A 301 44.79 22.73 18.28
C ALA A 301 43.90 22.31 19.45
N VAL A 302 44.11 21.14 20.05
CA VAL A 302 43.33 20.68 21.22
C VAL A 302 43.52 21.55 22.48
N ASN A 303 44.56 22.38 22.53
CA ASN A 303 44.81 23.31 23.62
C ASN A 303 44.40 24.75 23.29
N ASP A 304 43.72 24.96 22.16
CA ASP A 304 43.24 26.29 21.77
C ASP A 304 42.15 26.79 22.74
N PRO A 305 42.11 28.08 23.10
CA PRO A 305 41.06 28.61 23.97
C PRO A 305 39.65 28.51 23.35
N GLN A 306 39.51 28.50 22.02
CA GLN A 306 38.22 28.42 21.34
C GLN A 306 37.71 26.97 21.25
N THR A 307 36.54 26.70 21.82
CA THR A 307 35.97 25.34 21.90
C THR A 307 35.69 24.74 20.53
N GLU A 308 35.15 25.52 19.63
CA GLU A 308 34.79 25.12 18.26
C GLU A 308 36.01 24.67 17.45
N TYR A 309 37.16 25.31 17.68
CA TYR A 309 38.42 24.94 17.02
C TYR A 309 38.98 23.63 17.58
N ARG A 310 38.90 23.44 18.91
CA ARG A 310 39.31 22.19 19.57
C ARG A 310 38.48 21.01 19.06
N ASP A 311 37.16 21.15 19.03
CA ASP A 311 36.24 20.09 18.62
C ASP A 311 36.41 19.74 17.14
N ALA A 312 36.61 20.74 16.28
CA ALA A 312 36.95 20.50 14.88
C ALA A 312 38.26 19.74 14.72
N ALA A 313 39.30 20.10 15.47
CA ALA A 313 40.59 19.40 15.44
C ALA A 313 40.44 17.93 15.88
N LEU A 314 39.67 17.65 16.93
CA LEU A 314 39.40 16.30 17.40
C LEU A 314 38.58 15.48 16.39
N LYS A 315 37.58 16.10 15.76
CA LYS A 315 36.81 15.47 14.67
C LYS A 315 37.72 15.11 13.49
N PHE A 316 38.63 16.01 13.10
CA PHE A 316 39.58 15.73 12.02
C PHE A 316 40.58 14.65 12.42
N ALA A 317 41.03 14.63 13.67
CA ALA A 317 41.92 13.59 14.20
C ALA A 317 41.31 12.19 14.14
N GLY A 318 39.98 12.09 14.29
CA GLY A 318 39.23 10.83 14.18
C GLY A 318 39.48 10.06 12.89
N ALA A 319 39.76 10.76 11.78
CA ALA A 319 40.07 10.14 10.48
C ALA A 319 41.44 9.44 10.44
N PHE A 320 42.32 9.70 11.43
CA PHE A 320 43.69 9.20 11.47
C PHE A 320 43.95 8.28 12.68
N GLN A 321 42.91 7.69 13.26
CA GLN A 321 43.06 6.83 14.43
C GLN A 321 43.81 5.55 14.11
N SER A 322 44.84 5.29 14.90
CA SER A 322 45.68 4.10 14.84
C SER A 322 46.38 3.95 16.20
N PRO A 323 46.85 2.76 16.59
CA PRO A 323 47.57 2.59 17.85
C PRO A 323 48.73 3.57 18.05
N GLY A 324 49.48 3.87 16.97
CA GLY A 324 50.57 4.84 17.00
C GLY A 324 50.12 6.29 17.22
N ASN A 325 48.97 6.69 16.65
CA ASN A 325 48.43 8.04 16.84
C ASN A 325 47.67 8.17 18.17
N ASN A 326 46.99 7.11 18.61
CA ASN A 326 46.34 7.03 19.91
C ASN A 326 47.37 7.21 21.03
N ALA A 327 48.56 6.61 20.91
CA ALA A 327 49.65 6.83 21.87
C ALA A 327 50.05 8.32 21.97
N ARG A 328 50.00 9.08 20.87
CA ARG A 328 50.27 10.53 20.87
C ARG A 328 49.16 11.31 21.57
N TRP A 329 47.89 10.94 21.33
CA TRP A 329 46.73 11.51 22.04
C TRP A 329 46.74 11.19 23.53
N LEU A 330 47.12 9.98 23.92
CA LEU A 330 47.29 9.59 25.33
C LEU A 330 48.40 10.40 26.02
N LYS A 331 49.51 10.67 25.33
CA LYS A 331 50.55 11.56 25.84
C LYS A 331 50.06 13.00 26.00
N ALA A 332 49.25 13.50 25.05
CA ALA A 332 48.65 14.83 25.13
C ALA A 332 47.60 14.92 26.26
N LEU A 333 46.81 13.86 26.46
CA LEU A 333 45.82 13.75 27.53
C LEU A 333 46.45 13.94 28.92
N GLY A 334 47.68 13.47 29.12
CA GLY A 334 48.42 13.66 30.38
C GLY A 334 48.71 15.12 30.74
N LYS A 335 48.65 16.04 29.75
CA LYS A 335 48.88 17.48 29.93
C LYS A 335 47.60 18.32 29.83
N ALA A 336 46.53 17.78 29.25
CA ALA A 336 45.25 18.45 29.07
C ALA A 336 44.53 18.69 30.42
N LYS A 337 43.73 19.76 30.49
CA LYS A 337 42.92 20.13 31.68
C LYS A 337 41.49 20.50 31.25
N GLY A 338 40.53 20.33 32.17
CA GLY A 338 39.13 20.74 31.98
C GLY A 338 38.51 20.18 30.70
N SER A 339 37.82 21.04 29.95
CA SER A 339 37.10 20.70 28.73
C SER A 339 37.98 20.07 27.64
N SER A 340 39.23 20.49 27.45
CA SER A 340 40.17 19.85 26.52
C SER A 340 40.43 18.39 26.88
N LYS A 341 40.49 18.08 28.18
CA LYS A 341 40.71 16.71 28.66
C LYS A 341 39.48 15.84 28.42
N ALA A 342 38.28 16.37 28.71
CA ALA A 342 37.01 15.69 28.45
C ALA A 342 36.85 15.37 26.95
N ALA A 343 37.11 16.34 26.08
CA ALA A 343 36.95 16.18 24.64
C ALA A 343 37.89 15.11 24.03
N VAL A 344 39.16 15.04 24.50
CA VAL A 344 40.09 13.97 24.10
C VAL A 344 39.58 12.59 24.54
N ILE A 345 39.05 12.48 25.77
CA ILE A 345 38.47 11.23 26.29
C ILE A 345 37.27 10.80 25.45
N SER A 346 36.34 11.71 25.15
CA SER A 346 35.18 11.44 24.31
C SER A 346 35.57 10.97 22.91
N MET A 347 36.57 11.61 22.30
CA MET A 347 37.08 11.23 20.99
C MET A 347 37.70 9.81 21.02
N LEU A 348 38.56 9.50 22.00
CA LEU A 348 39.12 8.15 22.16
C LEU A 348 38.02 7.10 22.41
N GLY A 349 36.99 7.46 23.18
CA GLY A 349 35.80 6.67 23.44
C GLY A 349 35.02 6.33 22.16
N ALA A 350 34.64 7.36 21.40
CA ALA A 350 33.86 7.23 20.17
C ALA A 350 34.56 6.37 19.11
N HIS A 351 35.89 6.39 19.09
CA HIS A 351 36.72 5.59 18.20
C HIS A 351 37.13 4.22 18.77
N LYS A 352 36.66 3.86 19.97
CA LYS A 352 36.89 2.56 20.62
C LYS A 352 38.39 2.21 20.76
N ALA A 353 39.22 3.19 21.11
CA ALA A 353 40.65 2.98 21.34
C ALA A 353 40.88 2.13 22.61
N ALA A 354 41.07 0.82 22.44
CA ALA A 354 41.16 -0.14 23.55
C ALA A 354 42.33 0.16 24.51
N GLU A 355 43.47 0.58 23.97
CA GLU A 355 44.66 1.00 24.71
C GLU A 355 44.44 2.25 25.58
N ALA A 356 43.37 3.01 25.32
CA ALA A 356 43.01 4.18 26.13
C ALA A 356 42.25 3.82 27.41
N LEU A 357 41.75 2.58 27.53
CA LEU A 357 40.93 2.17 28.67
C LEU A 357 41.57 2.46 30.03
N PRO A 358 42.87 2.19 30.29
CA PRO A 358 43.48 2.54 31.58
C PRO A 358 43.44 4.05 31.89
N ALA A 359 43.63 4.90 30.87
CA ALA A 359 43.59 6.35 31.03
C ALA A 359 42.16 6.86 31.24
N ILE A 360 41.19 6.28 30.52
CA ILE A 360 39.76 6.56 30.66
C ILE A 360 39.27 6.16 32.06
N THR A 361 39.61 4.95 32.53
CA THR A 361 39.25 4.47 33.88
C THR A 361 39.85 5.34 34.97
N LYS A 362 41.08 5.85 34.79
CA LYS A 362 41.67 6.82 35.71
C LYS A 362 40.90 8.15 35.73
N ALA A 363 40.37 8.58 34.60
CA ALA A 363 39.61 9.83 34.46
C ALA A 363 38.21 9.78 35.11
N LEU A 364 37.68 8.60 35.42
CA LEU A 364 36.44 8.45 36.23
C LEU A 364 36.57 9.08 37.63
N LYS A 365 37.80 9.30 38.12
CA LYS A 365 38.09 9.91 39.42
C LYS A 365 38.66 11.33 39.28
N ASP A 366 38.49 11.98 38.12
CA ASP A 366 38.99 13.33 37.92
C ASP A 366 38.24 14.35 38.79
N LYS A 367 38.92 15.42 39.19
CA LYS A 367 38.30 16.50 39.98
C LYS A 367 37.26 17.27 39.17
N ASP A 368 37.39 17.29 37.85
CA ASP A 368 36.50 17.97 36.93
C ASP A 368 35.29 17.09 36.54
N ALA A 369 34.08 17.60 36.70
CA ALA A 369 32.85 16.84 36.47
C ALA A 369 32.63 16.48 35.00
N ASP A 370 32.99 17.36 34.06
CA ASP A 370 32.83 17.10 32.63
C ASP A 370 33.80 16.00 32.17
N VAL A 371 35.00 15.98 32.77
CA VAL A 371 35.98 14.90 32.54
C VAL A 371 35.44 13.56 33.04
N ARG A 372 34.80 13.52 34.21
CA ARG A 372 34.19 12.29 34.74
C ARG A 372 33.04 11.79 33.87
N LEU A 373 32.13 12.68 33.44
CA LEU A 373 31.03 12.31 32.54
C LEU A 373 31.52 11.79 31.20
N ALA A 374 32.50 12.46 30.58
CA ALA A 374 33.13 11.97 29.35
C ALA A 374 33.77 10.59 29.55
N ALA A 375 34.43 10.38 30.71
CA ALA A 375 35.04 9.11 31.05
C ALA A 375 34.01 7.99 31.25
N ILE A 376 32.84 8.25 31.85
CA ILE A 376 31.77 7.26 32.01
C ILE A 376 31.32 6.73 30.65
N THR A 377 30.99 7.63 29.71
CA THR A 377 30.58 7.25 28.36
C THR A 377 31.69 6.52 27.60
N ALA A 378 32.91 7.06 27.62
CA ALA A 378 34.05 6.46 26.94
C ALA A 378 34.40 5.07 27.48
N ALA A 379 34.33 4.86 28.81
CA ALA A 379 34.64 3.58 29.45
C ALA A 379 33.71 2.46 28.95
N GLY A 380 32.41 2.73 28.81
CA GLY A 380 31.46 1.79 28.23
C GLY A 380 31.75 1.47 26.76
N GLN A 381 32.09 2.49 25.97
CA GLN A 381 32.39 2.35 24.53
C GLN A 381 33.69 1.58 24.26
N THR A 382 34.72 1.77 25.09
CA THR A 382 36.05 1.15 24.89
C THR A 382 36.22 -0.16 25.63
N GLY A 383 35.76 -0.23 26.88
CA GLY A 383 36.05 -1.36 27.77
C GLY A 383 34.97 -2.43 27.82
N GLY A 384 33.73 -2.11 27.41
CA GLY A 384 32.61 -3.05 27.50
C GLY A 384 32.52 -3.67 28.89
N ALA A 385 32.52 -5.01 28.96
CA ALA A 385 32.44 -5.75 30.22
C ALA A 385 33.59 -5.44 31.21
N GLN A 386 34.79 -5.09 30.73
CA GLN A 386 35.94 -4.77 31.58
C GLN A 386 35.78 -3.45 32.35
N ALA A 387 34.92 -2.55 31.86
CA ALA A 387 34.66 -1.27 32.51
C ALA A 387 33.64 -1.36 33.65
N ILE A 388 32.86 -2.44 33.73
CA ILE A 388 31.73 -2.57 34.68
C ILE A 388 32.17 -2.36 36.14
N PRO A 389 33.24 -3.00 36.66
CA PRO A 389 33.64 -2.79 38.06
C PRO A 389 33.95 -1.32 38.39
N ALA A 390 34.60 -0.61 37.46
CA ALA A 390 34.93 0.80 37.65
C ALA A 390 33.67 1.69 37.58
N LEU A 391 32.73 1.38 36.68
CA LEU A 391 31.45 2.07 36.57
C LEU A 391 30.59 1.85 37.82
N LEU A 392 30.57 0.64 38.40
CA LEU A 392 29.87 0.36 39.64
C LEU A 392 30.44 1.13 40.85
N GLU A 393 31.76 1.31 40.89
CA GLU A 393 32.39 2.16 41.91
C GLU A 393 32.02 3.64 41.77
N VAL A 394 31.86 4.14 40.54
CA VAL A 394 31.32 5.49 40.29
C VAL A 394 29.87 5.56 40.76
N LEU A 395 29.05 4.57 40.39
CA LEU A 395 27.64 4.52 40.77
C LEU A 395 27.43 4.55 42.29
N LYS A 396 28.34 3.93 43.06
CA LYS A 396 28.28 3.88 44.53
C LYS A 396 28.46 5.23 45.21
N LYS A 397 29.16 6.18 44.59
CA LYS A 397 29.56 7.46 45.22
C LYS A 397 29.18 8.70 44.41
N GLY A 398 28.70 8.50 43.19
CA GLY A 398 28.45 9.57 42.23
C GLY A 398 27.20 10.38 42.53
N ASP A 399 27.16 11.58 41.94
CA ASP A 399 25.98 12.44 41.99
C ASP A 399 24.86 11.95 41.04
N ALA A 400 23.72 12.66 41.04
CA ALA A 400 22.56 12.28 40.22
C ALA A 400 22.87 12.20 38.71
N LYS A 401 23.75 13.07 38.17
CA LYS A 401 24.11 13.06 36.75
C LYS A 401 25.00 11.86 36.43
N GLU A 402 25.94 11.54 37.32
CA GLU A 402 26.83 10.39 37.19
C GLU A 402 26.06 9.07 37.29
N VAL A 403 25.10 8.97 38.22
CA VAL A 403 24.21 7.80 38.36
C VAL A 403 23.44 7.52 37.07
N VAL A 404 22.83 8.56 36.49
CA VAL A 404 22.11 8.44 35.21
C VAL A 404 23.06 8.05 34.07
N ALA A 405 24.22 8.69 33.97
CA ALA A 405 25.20 8.39 32.93
C ALA A 405 25.71 6.94 33.01
N VAL A 406 26.01 6.45 34.22
CA VAL A 406 26.45 5.06 34.41
C VAL A 406 25.33 4.09 34.07
N ARG A 407 24.10 4.32 34.53
CA ARG A 407 22.92 3.51 34.20
C ARG A 407 22.76 3.34 32.69
N ASP A 408 22.77 4.45 31.97
CA ASP A 408 22.57 4.46 30.52
C ASP A 408 23.72 3.75 29.80
N VAL A 409 24.97 3.95 30.26
CA VAL A 409 26.12 3.21 29.74
C VAL A 409 26.01 1.71 30.00
N LEU A 410 25.65 1.27 31.20
CA LEU A 410 25.48 -0.16 31.52
C LEU A 410 24.43 -0.83 30.62
N LYS A 411 23.36 -0.12 30.25
CA LYS A 411 22.35 -0.61 29.28
C LYS A 411 22.94 -0.85 27.89
N THR A 412 23.96 -0.09 27.49
CA THR A 412 24.60 -0.23 26.16
C THR A 412 25.68 -1.30 26.09
N ILE A 413 26.25 -1.72 27.23
CA ILE A 413 27.30 -2.75 27.25
C ILE A 413 26.71 -4.11 26.85
N LYS A 414 27.38 -4.78 25.91
CA LYS A 414 27.02 -6.11 25.43
C LYS A 414 27.54 -7.19 26.39
N GLY A 415 26.84 -8.32 26.45
CA GLY A 415 27.20 -9.46 27.31
C GLY A 415 26.33 -9.61 28.55
N ASN A 416 26.46 -10.76 29.21
CA ASN A 416 25.69 -11.11 30.42
C ASN A 416 26.40 -10.67 31.71
N GLU A 417 27.62 -10.17 31.61
CA GLU A 417 28.42 -9.65 32.71
C GLU A 417 27.75 -8.45 33.38
N VAL A 418 27.03 -7.62 32.61
CA VAL A 418 26.21 -6.53 33.17
C VAL A 418 25.15 -7.09 34.10
N VAL A 419 24.47 -8.17 33.70
CA VAL A 419 23.42 -8.80 34.50
C VAL A 419 24.01 -9.40 35.78
N SER A 420 25.10 -10.17 35.67
CA SER A 420 25.71 -10.82 36.83
C SER A 420 26.30 -9.84 37.83
N GLN A 421 27.05 -8.83 37.37
CA GLN A 421 27.70 -7.86 38.24
C GLN A 421 26.71 -6.85 38.81
N SER A 422 25.70 -6.40 38.04
CA SER A 422 24.68 -5.47 38.55
C SER A 422 23.83 -6.14 39.63
N GLY A 423 23.41 -7.39 39.44
CA GLY A 423 22.67 -8.14 40.46
C GLY A 423 23.48 -8.36 41.74
N ALA A 424 24.73 -8.78 41.61
CA ALA A 424 25.62 -8.99 42.77
C ALA A 424 25.91 -7.69 43.56
N ALA A 425 25.94 -6.54 42.89
CA ALA A 425 26.27 -5.27 43.52
C ALA A 425 25.08 -4.59 44.22
N ILE A 426 23.84 -4.89 43.81
CA ILE A 426 22.65 -4.09 44.12
C ILE A 426 22.40 -3.90 45.63
N ALA A 427 22.61 -4.94 46.44
CA ALA A 427 22.35 -4.88 47.88
C ALA A 427 23.29 -3.92 48.63
N ALA A 428 24.49 -3.67 48.09
CA ALA A 428 25.51 -2.83 48.72
C ALA A 428 25.51 -1.37 48.23
N MET A 429 24.54 -1.00 47.39
CA MET A 429 24.46 0.32 46.75
C MET A 429 23.55 1.28 47.53
N PRO A 430 23.80 2.61 47.48
CA PRO A 430 22.87 3.61 48.01
C PRO A 430 21.57 3.66 47.18
N PRO A 431 20.48 4.25 47.69
CA PRO A 431 19.15 4.19 47.06
C PRO A 431 19.10 4.57 45.57
N ALA A 432 19.71 5.70 45.19
CA ALA A 432 19.73 6.16 43.79
C ALA A 432 20.45 5.15 42.85
N ALA A 433 21.52 4.53 43.34
CA ALA A 433 22.26 3.49 42.62
C ALA A 433 21.48 2.17 42.55
N GLN A 434 20.75 1.80 43.61
CA GLN A 434 19.84 0.65 43.60
C GLN A 434 18.78 0.80 42.52
N VAL A 435 18.09 1.95 42.47
CA VAL A 435 17.08 2.24 41.44
C VAL A 435 17.68 2.14 40.04
N ALA A 436 18.87 2.69 39.82
CA ALA A 436 19.57 2.59 38.54
C ALA A 436 19.87 1.14 38.14
N LEU A 437 20.37 0.30 39.06
CA LEU A 437 20.66 -1.11 38.77
C LEU A 437 19.39 -1.94 38.58
N ILE A 438 18.31 -1.67 39.32
CA ILE A 438 16.99 -2.29 39.10
C ILE A 438 16.53 -2.02 37.65
N ASP A 439 16.64 -0.77 37.20
CA ASP A 439 16.26 -0.38 35.83
C ASP A 439 17.14 -1.06 34.77
N VAL A 440 18.46 -1.21 35.03
CA VAL A 440 19.36 -1.99 34.17
C VAL A 440 18.92 -3.45 34.08
N LEU A 441 18.61 -4.11 35.20
CA LEU A 441 18.17 -5.50 35.22
C LEU A 441 16.81 -5.71 34.55
N ALA A 442 15.86 -4.81 34.79
CA ALA A 442 14.54 -4.81 34.18
C ALA A 442 14.62 -4.65 32.65
N SER A 443 15.39 -3.65 32.19
CA SER A 443 15.60 -3.40 30.75
C SER A 443 16.23 -4.60 30.03
N ARG A 444 16.94 -5.45 30.76
CA ARG A 444 17.58 -6.67 30.23
C ARG A 444 16.80 -7.95 30.51
N LYS A 445 15.60 -7.87 31.09
CA LYS A 445 14.76 -9.02 31.47
C LYS A 445 15.52 -10.10 32.26
N ALA A 446 16.28 -9.66 33.27
CA ALA A 446 17.25 -10.48 33.97
C ALA A 446 16.65 -11.44 35.01
N ASP A 447 15.89 -12.44 34.57
CA ASP A 447 15.21 -13.43 35.43
C ASP A 447 16.11 -14.16 36.44
N SER A 448 17.32 -14.51 36.04
CA SER A 448 18.36 -15.09 36.90
C SER A 448 18.72 -14.24 38.12
N ARG A 449 18.33 -12.94 38.14
CA ARG A 449 18.61 -11.97 39.20
C ARG A 449 17.36 -11.55 39.98
N PHE A 450 16.24 -12.27 39.81
CA PHE A 450 15.03 -12.02 40.58
C PHE A 450 15.26 -12.04 42.09
N GLN A 451 16.07 -12.97 42.60
CA GLN A 451 16.38 -13.09 44.03
C GLN A 451 17.21 -11.92 44.57
N ASP A 452 17.93 -11.21 43.70
CA ASP A 452 18.71 -10.03 44.09
C ASP A 452 17.81 -8.79 44.24
N VAL A 453 16.71 -8.72 43.48
CA VAL A 453 15.73 -7.60 43.52
C VAL A 453 14.62 -7.83 44.54
N LEU A 454 14.22 -9.08 44.78
CA LEU A 454 13.09 -9.42 45.65
C LEU A 454 13.16 -8.78 47.05
N PRO A 455 14.29 -8.81 47.79
CA PRO A 455 14.38 -8.16 49.10
C PRO A 455 14.12 -6.65 49.07
N LEU A 456 14.41 -5.99 47.93
CA LEU A 456 14.26 -4.53 47.76
C LEU A 456 12.79 -4.09 47.70
N THR A 457 11.86 -5.01 47.45
CA THR A 457 10.41 -4.76 47.61
C THR A 457 10.02 -4.42 49.05
N ARG A 458 10.90 -4.70 50.02
CA ARG A 458 10.73 -4.39 51.45
C ARG A 458 11.68 -3.29 51.93
N SER A 459 12.33 -2.55 51.02
CA SER A 459 13.24 -1.46 51.38
C SER A 459 12.55 -0.39 52.23
N ALA A 460 13.28 0.19 53.19
CA ALA A 460 12.81 1.37 53.90
C ALA A 460 12.70 2.60 52.96
N ASP A 461 13.51 2.63 51.90
CA ASP A 461 13.47 3.68 50.88
C ASP A 461 12.32 3.44 49.89
N GLU A 462 11.42 4.41 49.78
CA GLU A 462 10.23 4.33 48.93
C GLU A 462 10.56 4.28 47.43
N SER A 463 11.59 5.00 46.99
CA SER A 463 12.00 5.01 45.59
C SER A 463 12.53 3.64 45.17
N VAL A 464 13.28 2.98 46.06
CA VAL A 464 13.81 1.63 45.85
C VAL A 464 12.68 0.60 45.85
N ARG A 465 11.74 0.64 46.81
CA ARG A 465 10.58 -0.28 46.81
C ARG A 465 9.76 -0.15 45.53
N THR A 466 9.46 1.08 45.13
CA THR A 466 8.63 1.36 43.95
C THR A 466 9.30 0.84 42.69
N ALA A 467 10.61 1.10 42.53
CA ALA A 467 11.40 0.56 41.42
C ALA A 467 11.42 -0.97 41.44
N ALA A 468 11.59 -1.60 42.61
CA ALA A 468 11.62 -3.05 42.75
C ALA A 468 10.30 -3.67 42.30
N TYR A 469 9.15 -3.20 42.82
CA TYR A 469 7.83 -3.69 42.41
C TYR A 469 7.57 -3.49 40.92
N ALA A 470 7.88 -2.31 40.39
CA ALA A 470 7.70 -2.01 38.96
C ALA A 470 8.54 -2.92 38.05
N SER A 471 9.73 -3.32 38.51
CA SER A 471 10.65 -4.18 37.76
C SER A 471 10.22 -5.65 37.69
N LEU A 472 9.39 -6.12 38.63
CA LEU A 472 9.07 -7.55 38.75
C LEU A 472 8.41 -8.10 37.49
N LYS A 473 7.65 -7.30 36.73
CA LYS A 473 7.06 -7.72 35.46
C LYS A 473 8.06 -7.99 34.35
N ASP A 474 9.21 -7.34 34.41
CA ASP A 474 10.25 -7.48 33.39
C ASP A 474 11.29 -8.52 33.81
N ILE A 475 11.46 -8.72 35.11
CA ILE A 475 12.46 -9.64 35.69
C ILE A 475 11.85 -11.03 35.98
N ALA A 476 10.61 -11.16 36.40
CA ALA A 476 10.06 -12.47 36.75
C ALA A 476 9.83 -13.35 35.51
N GLY A 477 10.29 -14.61 35.57
CA GLY A 477 9.92 -15.66 34.62
C GLY A 477 8.93 -16.66 35.23
N SER A 478 8.57 -17.69 34.46
CA SER A 478 7.62 -18.73 34.88
C SER A 478 8.03 -19.46 36.16
N SER A 479 9.34 -19.63 36.39
CA SER A 479 9.87 -20.26 37.60
C SER A 479 9.63 -19.46 38.89
N GLN A 480 9.29 -18.17 38.81
CA GLN A 480 9.02 -17.30 39.96
C GLN A 480 7.52 -17.16 40.29
N LEU A 481 6.61 -17.82 39.54
CA LEU A 481 5.17 -17.67 39.74
C LEU A 481 4.70 -17.96 41.16
N SER A 482 5.21 -19.03 41.80
CA SER A 482 4.86 -19.38 43.19
C SER A 482 5.21 -18.26 44.17
N THR A 483 6.36 -17.60 43.97
CA THR A 483 6.78 -16.45 44.78
C THR A 483 5.89 -15.24 44.52
N LEU A 484 5.57 -14.94 43.26
CA LEU A 484 4.66 -13.86 42.90
C LEU A 484 3.26 -14.06 43.48
N PHE A 485 2.75 -15.29 43.48
CA PHE A 485 1.47 -15.62 44.12
C PHE A 485 1.47 -15.36 45.61
N THR A 486 2.55 -15.77 46.30
CA THR A 486 2.70 -15.53 47.74
C THR A 486 2.71 -14.03 48.05
N LEU A 487 3.44 -13.23 47.25
CA LEU A 487 3.46 -11.78 47.39
C LEU A 487 2.08 -11.16 47.10
N LEU A 488 1.40 -11.62 46.05
CA LEU A 488 0.08 -11.11 45.66
C LEU A 488 -0.99 -11.41 46.72
N SER A 489 -0.95 -12.58 47.36
CA SER A 489 -1.85 -12.92 48.46
C SER A 489 -1.57 -12.08 49.72
N GLY A 490 -0.31 -11.75 49.98
CA GLY A 490 0.12 -10.96 51.14
C GLY A 490 0.05 -9.43 50.96
N ALA A 491 -0.07 -8.92 49.73
CA ALA A 491 -0.08 -7.49 49.47
C ALA A 491 -1.34 -6.79 50.02
N GLU A 492 -1.14 -5.62 50.62
CA GLU A 492 -2.21 -4.79 51.19
C GLU A 492 -2.43 -3.50 50.39
N ASN A 493 -1.35 -2.91 49.86
CA ASN A 493 -1.42 -1.69 49.06
C ASN A 493 -1.89 -1.98 47.63
N ALA A 494 -2.84 -1.18 47.13
CA ALA A 494 -3.35 -1.28 45.77
C ALA A 494 -2.28 -1.07 44.67
N ALA A 495 -1.24 -0.26 44.90
CA ALA A 495 -0.15 -0.09 43.94
C ALA A 495 0.68 -1.37 43.78
N ASP A 496 1.02 -2.01 44.90
CA ASP A 496 1.79 -3.26 44.94
C ASP A 496 1.00 -4.41 44.32
N ILE A 497 -0.31 -4.51 44.63
CA ILE A 497 -1.22 -5.48 44.01
C ILE A 497 -1.19 -5.33 42.49
N ARG A 498 -1.30 -4.09 41.96
CA ARG A 498 -1.25 -3.87 40.50
C ARG A 498 0.09 -4.26 39.89
N ALA A 499 1.21 -3.91 40.54
CA ALA A 499 2.54 -4.28 40.06
C ALA A 499 2.73 -5.81 40.04
N LEU A 500 2.26 -6.50 41.09
CA LEU A 500 2.31 -7.95 41.19
C LEU A 500 1.38 -8.63 40.17
N GLN A 501 0.18 -8.09 39.94
CA GLN A 501 -0.71 -8.59 38.88
C GLN A 501 -0.03 -8.52 37.51
N ALA A 502 0.58 -7.38 37.17
CA ALA A 502 1.33 -7.24 35.92
C ALA A 502 2.52 -8.21 35.85
N ALA A 503 3.18 -8.47 36.98
CA ALA A 503 4.26 -9.45 37.04
C ALA A 503 3.80 -10.89 36.81
N VAL A 504 2.66 -11.27 37.40
CA VAL A 504 2.06 -12.59 37.17
C VAL A 504 1.62 -12.74 35.72
N VAL A 505 0.99 -11.72 35.12
CA VAL A 505 0.59 -11.74 33.70
C VAL A 505 1.81 -11.94 32.79
N SER A 506 2.92 -11.26 33.07
CA SER A 506 4.15 -11.37 32.27
C SER A 506 4.85 -12.74 32.44
N ALA A 507 4.83 -13.29 33.66
CA ALA A 507 5.50 -14.54 33.99
C ALA A 507 4.70 -15.81 33.62
N ALA A 508 3.37 -15.71 33.54
CA ALA A 508 2.49 -16.85 33.24
C ALA A 508 2.41 -17.13 31.74
N THR A 509 2.57 -18.39 31.36
CA THR A 509 2.41 -18.84 29.96
C THR A 509 0.96 -19.16 29.60
N ASP A 510 0.15 -19.53 30.59
CA ASP A 510 -1.26 -19.84 30.45
C ASP A 510 -2.02 -19.59 31.77
N ALA A 511 -3.34 -19.70 31.71
CA ALA A 511 -4.22 -19.40 32.84
C ALA A 511 -4.27 -20.50 33.90
N ALA A 512 -3.87 -21.74 33.61
CA ALA A 512 -4.06 -22.88 34.50
C ALA A 512 -3.38 -22.72 35.87
N PRO A 513 -2.08 -22.34 35.98
CA PRO A 513 -1.45 -22.17 37.30
C PRO A 513 -2.04 -21.01 38.08
N VAL A 514 -2.56 -19.98 37.39
CA VAL A 514 -3.21 -18.83 38.01
C VAL A 514 -4.59 -19.22 38.56
N ILE A 515 -5.37 -19.99 37.80
CA ILE A 515 -6.66 -20.52 38.25
C ILE A 515 -6.47 -21.44 39.47
N ALA A 516 -5.52 -22.39 39.39
CA ALA A 516 -5.24 -23.32 40.48
C ALA A 516 -4.76 -22.62 41.76
N GLN A 517 -4.05 -21.50 41.65
CA GLN A 517 -3.71 -20.67 42.81
C GLN A 517 -4.93 -19.92 43.34
N MET A 518 -5.71 -19.28 42.47
CA MET A 518 -6.91 -18.52 42.86
C MET A 518 -7.88 -19.39 43.66
N GLU A 519 -8.07 -20.66 43.27
CA GLU A 519 -8.97 -21.59 43.97
C GLU A 519 -8.52 -21.93 45.39
N LYS A 520 -7.23 -21.76 45.72
CA LYS A 520 -6.70 -21.95 47.09
C LYS A 520 -6.88 -20.73 47.98
N GLU A 521 -7.19 -19.57 47.40
CA GLU A 521 -7.36 -18.32 48.15
C GLU A 521 -8.75 -18.23 48.79
N ALA A 522 -8.83 -17.54 49.92
CA ALA A 522 -10.11 -17.20 50.52
C ALA A 522 -10.98 -16.38 49.53
N PRO A 523 -12.33 -16.49 49.57
CA PRO A 523 -13.21 -15.80 48.62
C PRO A 523 -12.94 -14.29 48.48
N ALA A 524 -12.58 -13.62 49.57
CA ALA A 524 -12.25 -12.19 49.60
C ALA A 524 -10.96 -11.82 48.81
N LYS A 525 -10.09 -12.78 48.49
CA LYS A 525 -8.83 -12.57 47.76
C LYS A 525 -8.87 -13.06 46.32
N GLN A 526 -9.86 -13.88 45.95
CA GLN A 526 -10.00 -14.41 44.59
C GLN A 526 -10.11 -13.32 43.52
N GLU A 527 -10.75 -12.18 43.85
CA GLU A 527 -10.91 -11.03 42.94
C GLU A 527 -9.57 -10.44 42.45
N ARG A 528 -8.47 -10.64 43.18
CA ARG A 528 -7.12 -10.20 42.78
C ARG A 528 -6.64 -10.90 41.51
N TYR A 529 -7.19 -12.07 41.19
CA TYR A 529 -6.76 -12.89 40.06
C TYR A 529 -7.56 -12.60 38.80
N TYR A 530 -8.75 -11.99 38.86
CA TYR A 530 -9.57 -11.77 37.67
C TYR A 530 -8.89 -10.85 36.65
N GLN A 531 -8.22 -9.78 37.11
CA GLN A 531 -7.41 -8.92 36.22
C GLN A 531 -6.19 -9.63 35.64
N VAL A 532 -5.59 -10.56 36.40
CA VAL A 532 -4.49 -11.40 35.90
C VAL A 532 -5.00 -12.32 34.79
N LEU A 533 -6.13 -12.99 35.03
CA LEU A 533 -6.79 -13.87 34.06
C LEU A 533 -7.20 -13.10 32.79
N ALA A 534 -7.68 -11.86 32.93
CA ALA A 534 -7.95 -10.99 31.78
C ALA A 534 -6.70 -10.55 31.02
N GLY A 535 -5.59 -10.34 31.71
CA GLY A 535 -4.30 -10.02 31.09
C GLY A 535 -3.67 -11.21 30.35
N ILE A 536 -3.87 -12.44 30.85
CA ILE A 536 -3.41 -13.68 30.21
C ILE A 536 -4.32 -14.04 29.01
N GLY A 537 -5.63 -13.88 29.18
CA GLY A 537 -6.61 -14.21 28.15
C GLY A 537 -6.89 -15.71 28.01
N GLY A 538 -7.58 -16.06 26.92
CA GLY A 538 -7.91 -17.43 26.55
C GLY A 538 -9.21 -18.00 27.15
N PRO A 539 -9.73 -19.11 26.60
CA PRO A 539 -11.07 -19.63 26.93
C PRO A 539 -11.23 -20.06 28.39
N ALA A 540 -10.18 -20.66 28.99
CA ALA A 540 -10.22 -21.11 30.38
C ALA A 540 -10.32 -19.94 31.36
N ALA A 541 -9.51 -18.89 31.16
CA ALA A 541 -9.59 -17.66 31.94
C ALA A 541 -10.96 -16.99 31.78
N LEU A 542 -11.46 -16.89 30.54
CA LEU A 542 -12.74 -16.26 30.24
C LEU A 542 -13.88 -16.97 30.95
N LYS A 543 -13.91 -18.31 30.92
CA LYS A 543 -14.91 -19.12 31.61
C LYS A 543 -14.94 -18.85 33.11
N VAL A 544 -13.77 -18.74 33.75
CA VAL A 544 -13.65 -18.44 35.18
C VAL A 544 -14.16 -17.05 35.50
N VAL A 545 -13.70 -16.03 34.77
CA VAL A 545 -14.09 -14.63 35.01
C VAL A 545 -15.58 -14.40 34.73
N ALA A 546 -16.12 -14.95 33.63
CA ALA A 546 -17.55 -14.88 33.34
C ALA A 546 -18.40 -15.61 34.39
N GLY A 547 -17.97 -16.80 34.84
CA GLY A 547 -18.65 -17.55 35.89
C GLY A 547 -18.67 -16.83 37.24
N ALA A 548 -17.63 -16.04 37.56
CA ALA A 548 -17.60 -15.22 38.76
C ALA A 548 -18.69 -14.14 38.77
N PHE A 549 -19.11 -13.62 37.60
CA PHE A 549 -20.24 -12.70 37.52
C PHE A 549 -21.58 -13.41 37.80
N GLU A 550 -21.76 -14.63 37.32
CA GLU A 550 -23.00 -15.38 37.48
C GLU A 550 -23.22 -15.81 38.94
N LYS A 551 -22.16 -16.32 39.60
CA LYS A 551 -22.26 -17.01 40.89
C LYS A 551 -21.60 -16.29 42.07
N GLY A 552 -20.82 -15.24 41.83
CA GLY A 552 -20.02 -14.56 42.86
C GLY A 552 -20.80 -13.59 43.75
N SER A 553 -20.12 -13.14 44.82
CA SER A 553 -20.58 -12.05 45.69
C SER A 553 -20.66 -10.71 44.92
N PRO A 554 -21.33 -9.66 45.44
CA PRO A 554 -21.36 -8.35 44.79
C PRO A 554 -19.98 -7.77 44.44
N SER A 555 -18.97 -7.99 45.30
CA SER A 555 -17.60 -7.54 45.02
C SER A 555 -16.95 -8.35 43.88
N GLN A 556 -17.15 -9.67 43.88
CA GLN A 556 -16.66 -10.55 42.81
C GLN A 556 -17.32 -10.24 41.47
N LYS A 557 -18.63 -9.94 41.45
CA LYS A 557 -19.33 -9.51 40.23
C LYS A 557 -18.74 -8.21 39.69
N ALA A 558 -18.53 -7.22 40.54
CA ALA A 558 -17.90 -5.95 40.12
C ALA A 558 -16.47 -6.16 39.58
N ALA A 559 -15.67 -6.98 40.25
CA ALA A 559 -14.31 -7.31 39.81
C ALA A 559 -14.29 -8.09 38.49
N ALA A 560 -15.25 -9.01 38.30
CA ALA A 560 -15.41 -9.79 37.07
C ALA A 560 -15.75 -8.89 35.88
N VAL A 561 -16.72 -7.98 36.00
CA VAL A 561 -17.04 -7.02 34.93
C VAL A 561 -15.83 -6.14 34.61
N LYS A 562 -15.11 -5.66 35.64
CA LYS A 562 -13.89 -4.88 35.44
C LYS A 562 -12.81 -5.67 34.67
N ALA A 563 -12.69 -6.98 34.92
CA ALA A 563 -11.75 -7.86 34.24
C ALA A 563 -12.17 -8.15 32.79
N LEU A 564 -13.45 -8.46 32.55
CA LEU A 564 -13.99 -8.62 31.19
C LEU A 564 -13.81 -7.34 30.37
N ASN A 565 -14.02 -6.17 30.99
CA ASN A 565 -13.78 -4.87 30.37
C ASN A 565 -12.30 -4.57 30.11
N ALA A 566 -11.36 -5.31 30.70
CA ALA A 566 -9.92 -5.13 30.54
C ALA A 566 -9.30 -6.13 29.54
N TRP A 567 -10.10 -7.08 29.04
CA TRP A 567 -9.67 -8.10 28.07
C TRP A 567 -8.98 -7.49 26.84
N THR A 568 -8.10 -8.23 26.18
CA THR A 568 -7.26 -7.69 25.10
C THR A 568 -7.84 -7.91 23.70
N ASP A 569 -8.71 -8.91 23.55
CA ASP A 569 -9.37 -9.29 22.30
C ASP A 569 -10.91 -9.34 22.44
N ASP A 570 -11.59 -9.68 21.36
CA ASP A 570 -13.06 -9.73 21.28
C ASP A 570 -13.68 -10.96 21.97
N ALA A 571 -12.89 -11.88 22.55
CA ALA A 571 -13.42 -13.10 23.15
C ALA A 571 -14.37 -12.81 24.34
N ALA A 572 -14.14 -11.71 25.07
CA ALA A 572 -15.01 -11.31 26.19
C ALA A 572 -16.32 -10.62 25.75
N THR A 573 -16.50 -10.32 24.46
CA THR A 573 -17.63 -9.52 23.97
C THR A 573 -18.97 -10.21 24.20
N SER A 574 -19.08 -11.52 23.93
CA SER A 574 -20.31 -12.28 24.19
C SER A 574 -20.71 -12.28 25.67
N ALA A 575 -19.73 -12.40 26.58
CA ALA A 575 -19.99 -12.32 28.02
C ALA A 575 -20.46 -10.92 28.43
N LEU A 576 -19.80 -9.87 27.92
CA LEU A 576 -20.19 -8.48 28.20
C LEU A 576 -21.57 -8.13 27.64
N LEU A 577 -21.90 -8.60 26.43
CA LEU A 577 -23.21 -8.39 25.81
C LEU A 577 -24.32 -9.07 26.61
N LYS A 578 -24.09 -10.33 27.04
CA LYS A 578 -25.00 -11.05 27.93
C LYS A 578 -25.22 -10.29 29.23
N ILE A 579 -24.16 -9.82 29.88
CA ILE A 579 -24.24 -9.01 31.11
C ILE A 579 -25.06 -7.73 30.87
N ALA A 580 -24.86 -7.05 29.73
CA ALA A 580 -25.60 -5.85 29.39
C ALA A 580 -27.10 -6.09 29.19
N ARG A 581 -27.48 -7.24 28.61
CA ARG A 581 -28.87 -7.67 28.46
C ARG A 581 -29.50 -8.02 29.81
N ASP A 582 -28.81 -8.84 30.60
CA ASP A 582 -29.38 -9.49 31.78
C ASP A 582 -29.36 -8.61 33.05
N SER A 583 -28.41 -7.67 33.17
CA SER A 583 -28.22 -6.87 34.38
C SER A 583 -28.28 -5.37 34.14
N LYS A 584 -29.34 -4.72 34.66
CA LYS A 584 -29.49 -3.26 34.63
C LYS A 584 -28.33 -2.54 35.33
N ASP A 585 -27.87 -3.06 36.47
CA ASP A 585 -26.85 -2.43 37.32
C ASP A 585 -25.47 -2.39 36.64
N TYR A 586 -25.14 -3.43 35.88
CA TYR A 586 -23.84 -3.53 35.19
C TYR A 586 -23.90 -3.16 33.71
N ARG A 587 -25.09 -2.87 33.16
CA ARG A 587 -25.30 -2.62 31.73
C ARG A 587 -24.34 -1.60 31.15
N ASN A 588 -24.34 -0.38 31.69
CA ASN A 588 -23.50 0.70 31.15
C ASN A 588 -22.00 0.36 31.27
N THR A 589 -21.60 -0.30 32.36
CA THR A 589 -20.21 -0.71 32.57
C THR A 589 -19.80 -1.78 31.57
N ALA A 590 -20.63 -2.80 31.36
CA ALA A 590 -20.37 -3.86 30.39
C ALA A 590 -20.35 -3.33 28.95
N LEU A 591 -21.28 -2.44 28.60
CA LEU A 591 -21.33 -1.80 27.28
C LEU A 591 -20.07 -0.98 26.98
N LYS A 592 -19.49 -0.27 27.97
CA LYS A 592 -18.22 0.44 27.78
C LYS A 592 -17.08 -0.50 27.37
N GLY A 593 -16.98 -1.66 28.01
CA GLY A 593 -15.99 -2.68 27.63
C GLY A 593 -16.31 -3.31 26.28
N PHE A 594 -17.58 -3.63 26.02
CA PHE A 594 -18.04 -4.24 24.78
C PHE A 594 -17.75 -3.34 23.57
N VAL A 595 -18.11 -2.05 23.66
CA VAL A 595 -17.80 -1.05 22.63
C VAL A 595 -16.29 -0.90 22.47
N ARG A 596 -15.51 -0.84 23.57
CA ARG A 596 -14.04 -0.80 23.49
C ARG A 596 -13.46 -2.02 22.76
N LEU A 597 -14.05 -3.20 22.94
CA LEU A 597 -13.61 -4.45 22.31
C LEU A 597 -14.14 -4.61 20.89
N ALA A 598 -15.25 -3.98 20.50
CA ALA A 598 -15.75 -4.01 19.12
C ALA A 598 -14.70 -3.54 18.10
N LYS A 599 -13.78 -2.64 18.50
CA LYS A 599 -12.66 -2.23 17.64
C LYS A 599 -11.74 -3.38 17.21
N THR A 600 -11.66 -4.46 18.00
CA THR A 600 -10.83 -5.64 17.70
C THR A 600 -11.54 -6.69 16.86
N ALA A 601 -12.81 -6.48 16.51
CA ALA A 601 -13.55 -7.37 15.62
C ALA A 601 -12.87 -7.48 14.24
N GLY A 602 -12.97 -8.66 13.62
CA GLY A 602 -12.23 -8.99 12.39
C GLY A 602 -12.59 -8.14 11.17
N THR A 603 -13.84 -7.71 11.03
CA THR A 603 -14.31 -6.93 9.86
C THR A 603 -15.07 -5.67 10.28
N ALA A 604 -15.17 -4.70 9.36
CA ALA A 604 -15.90 -3.46 9.60
C ALA A 604 -17.42 -3.69 9.77
N ASP A 605 -17.98 -4.66 9.04
CA ASP A 605 -19.39 -5.01 9.12
C ASP A 605 -19.71 -5.75 10.42
N GLN A 606 -18.83 -6.66 10.86
CA GLN A 606 -18.99 -7.31 12.17
C GLN A 606 -18.87 -6.30 13.31
N ARG A 607 -17.91 -5.38 13.23
CA ARG A 607 -17.81 -4.26 14.18
C ARG A 607 -19.10 -3.45 14.23
N LEU A 608 -19.69 -3.13 13.08
CA LEU A 608 -20.92 -2.35 13.01
C LEU A 608 -22.10 -3.09 13.64
N LEU A 609 -22.23 -4.41 13.41
CA LEU A 609 -23.28 -5.23 14.04
C LEU A 609 -23.17 -5.17 15.57
N MET A 610 -21.96 -5.35 16.11
CA MET A 610 -21.71 -5.21 17.55
C MET A 610 -22.07 -3.81 18.05
N LEU A 611 -21.62 -2.75 17.36
CA LEU A 611 -21.93 -1.36 17.73
C LEU A 611 -23.43 -1.07 17.74
N ARG A 612 -24.20 -1.69 16.84
CA ARG A 612 -25.67 -1.61 16.82
C ARG A 612 -26.30 -2.31 18.02
N ASP A 613 -25.86 -3.51 18.36
CA ASP A 613 -26.35 -4.22 19.56
C ASP A 613 -26.08 -3.40 20.83
N ALA A 614 -24.91 -2.74 20.91
CA ALA A 614 -24.58 -1.85 22.01
C ALA A 614 -25.51 -0.63 22.05
N MET A 615 -25.86 -0.07 20.89
CA MET A 615 -26.71 1.11 20.78
C MET A 615 -28.15 0.82 21.21
N GLU A 616 -28.69 -0.34 20.81
CA GLU A 616 -30.04 -0.80 21.21
C GLU A 616 -30.16 -0.97 22.73
N LEU A 617 -29.06 -1.32 23.41
CA LEU A 617 -29.04 -1.50 24.86
C LEU A 617 -28.65 -0.25 25.64
N SER A 618 -28.18 0.83 25.00
CA SER A 618 -27.55 1.97 25.68
C SER A 618 -28.52 3.13 25.96
N PRO A 619 -28.93 3.35 27.24
CA PRO A 619 -29.63 4.57 27.61
C PRO A 619 -28.67 5.76 27.84
N ASP A 620 -27.36 5.50 27.95
CA ASP A 620 -26.36 6.49 28.36
C ASP A 620 -25.77 7.25 27.16
N ALA A 621 -25.83 8.58 27.20
CA ALA A 621 -25.35 9.43 26.11
C ALA A 621 -23.84 9.28 25.87
N ALA A 622 -23.02 9.09 26.90
CA ALA A 622 -21.57 8.95 26.72
C ALA A 622 -21.20 7.63 26.02
N VAL A 623 -21.91 6.54 26.32
CA VAL A 623 -21.77 5.28 25.59
C VAL A 623 -22.24 5.44 24.15
N LYS A 624 -23.39 6.07 23.89
CA LYS A 624 -23.88 6.35 22.53
C LYS A 624 -22.87 7.17 21.69
N LYS A 625 -22.24 8.19 22.29
CA LYS A 625 -21.16 8.96 21.64
C LYS A 625 -19.98 8.07 21.24
N SER A 626 -19.52 7.21 22.15
CA SER A 626 -18.41 6.28 21.86
C SER A 626 -18.76 5.31 20.74
N ILE A 627 -20.03 4.86 20.68
CA ILE A 627 -20.52 3.99 19.60
C ILE A 627 -20.44 4.71 18.25
N LEU A 628 -20.91 5.95 18.15
CA LEU A 628 -20.87 6.72 16.90
C LEU A 628 -19.45 7.07 16.46
N GLN A 629 -18.57 7.41 17.40
CA GLN A 629 -17.13 7.60 17.14
C GLN A 629 -16.47 6.35 16.57
N GLN A 630 -16.86 5.16 17.03
CA GLN A 630 -16.36 3.90 16.46
C GLN A 630 -17.05 3.51 15.15
N THR A 631 -18.32 3.88 14.98
CA THR A 631 -19.07 3.68 13.72
C THR A 631 -18.37 4.39 12.56
N GLU A 632 -17.86 5.60 12.80
CA GLU A 632 -17.02 6.33 11.83
C GLU A 632 -15.87 5.47 11.29
N GLN A 633 -15.23 4.69 12.16
CA GLN A 633 -14.07 3.86 11.81
C GLN A 633 -14.43 2.63 10.97
N CYS A 634 -15.72 2.28 10.83
CA CYS A 634 -16.16 1.21 9.94
C CYS A 634 -16.01 1.64 8.47
N LYS A 635 -16.29 2.90 8.14
CA LYS A 635 -16.22 3.44 6.77
C LYS A 635 -16.97 2.60 5.71
N THR A 636 -18.10 2.02 6.10
CA THR A 636 -18.98 1.25 5.18
C THR A 636 -20.31 1.98 4.96
N PHE A 637 -20.97 1.66 3.85
CA PHE A 637 -22.29 2.22 3.55
C PHE A 637 -23.34 1.92 4.65
N PRO A 638 -23.44 0.69 5.20
CA PRO A 638 -24.30 0.43 6.37
C PRO A 638 -23.95 1.27 7.60
N ALA A 639 -22.68 1.65 7.81
CA ALA A 639 -22.26 2.49 8.92
C ALA A 639 -22.67 3.96 8.70
N LEU A 640 -22.59 4.46 7.46
CA LEU A 640 -23.11 5.77 7.06
C LEU A 640 -24.59 5.92 7.42
N LEU A 641 -25.39 4.92 7.02
CA LEU A 641 -26.83 4.90 7.30
C LEU A 641 -27.13 4.80 8.79
N PHE A 642 -26.39 3.95 9.50
CA PHE A 642 -26.55 3.80 10.94
C PHE A 642 -26.28 5.10 11.69
N ALA A 643 -25.18 5.80 11.38
CA ALA A 643 -24.88 7.11 11.96
C ALA A 643 -25.95 8.16 11.59
N GLY A 644 -26.45 8.12 10.35
CA GLY A 644 -27.51 9.00 9.86
C GLY A 644 -28.79 8.99 10.68
N ASN A 645 -29.14 7.85 11.28
CA ASN A 645 -30.32 7.70 12.13
C ASN A 645 -30.27 8.54 13.43
N TYR A 646 -29.09 9.02 13.82
CA TYR A 646 -28.88 9.78 15.07
C TYR A 646 -28.65 11.28 14.83
N LEU A 647 -28.84 11.78 13.60
CA LEU A 647 -28.70 13.20 13.28
C LEU A 647 -29.77 14.10 13.95
N ASP A 648 -30.87 13.52 14.44
CA ASP A 648 -31.93 14.24 15.18
C ASP A 648 -31.88 14.02 16.69
N ASP A 649 -30.94 13.23 17.22
CA ASP A 649 -30.82 12.98 18.67
C ASP A 649 -29.93 14.07 19.30
N PRO A 650 -30.48 15.04 20.06
CA PRO A 650 -29.71 16.17 20.55
C PRO A 650 -28.56 15.77 21.49
N ALA A 651 -28.61 14.57 22.08
CA ALA A 651 -27.56 14.08 22.95
C ALA A 651 -26.30 13.66 22.18
N VAL A 652 -26.43 13.30 20.89
CA VAL A 652 -25.35 12.70 20.08
C VAL A 652 -25.28 13.18 18.63
N GLU A 653 -26.09 14.17 18.25
CA GLU A 653 -26.19 14.71 16.88
C GLU A 653 -24.83 15.14 16.30
N GLN A 654 -23.91 15.64 17.13
CA GLN A 654 -22.58 16.07 16.68
C GLN A 654 -21.68 14.89 16.30
N GLU A 655 -21.63 13.85 17.14
CA GLU A 655 -20.86 12.63 16.84
C GLU A 655 -21.45 11.89 15.63
N ALA A 656 -22.79 11.90 15.47
CA ALA A 656 -23.46 11.37 14.29
C ALA A 656 -23.10 12.16 13.02
N ALA A 657 -23.14 13.50 13.07
CA ALA A 657 -22.78 14.37 11.95
C ALA A 657 -21.32 14.17 11.52
N GLN A 658 -20.40 14.06 12.47
CA GLN A 658 -18.98 13.80 12.20
C GLN A 658 -18.78 12.44 11.52
N ALA A 659 -19.44 11.39 12.02
CA ALA A 659 -19.37 10.06 11.44
C ALA A 659 -19.95 10.03 10.02
N VAL A 660 -21.13 10.63 9.80
CA VAL A 660 -21.77 10.71 8.47
C VAL A 660 -20.85 11.40 7.47
N MET A 661 -20.30 12.57 7.82
CA MET A 661 -19.39 13.31 6.95
C MET A 661 -18.14 12.48 6.63
N ASN A 662 -17.44 11.99 7.65
CA ASN A 662 -16.16 11.30 7.46
C ASN A 662 -16.31 10.00 6.68
N ILE A 663 -17.40 9.25 6.87
CA ILE A 663 -17.67 8.04 6.09
C ILE A 663 -17.99 8.40 4.63
N ALA A 664 -18.90 9.34 4.39
CA ALA A 664 -19.32 9.72 3.03
C ALA A 664 -18.17 10.31 2.20
N LEU A 665 -17.38 11.20 2.79
CA LEU A 665 -16.29 11.88 2.09
C LEU A 665 -15.09 10.95 1.81
N ALA A 666 -14.99 9.82 2.51
CA ALA A 666 -13.91 8.85 2.31
C ALA A 666 -14.09 7.97 1.05
N ASP A 667 -15.31 7.82 0.54
CA ASP A 667 -15.61 6.98 -0.62
C ASP A 667 -16.50 7.75 -1.63
N LYS A 668 -15.92 8.14 -2.77
CA LYS A 668 -16.65 8.86 -3.83
C LYS A 668 -17.72 8.02 -4.54
N THR A 669 -17.76 6.71 -4.30
CA THR A 669 -18.82 5.83 -4.83
C THR A 669 -20.12 5.94 -4.04
N TYR A 670 -20.12 6.57 -2.86
CA TYR A 670 -21.33 6.86 -2.10
C TYR A 670 -22.03 8.10 -2.66
N ASN A 671 -23.03 7.85 -3.50
CA ASN A 671 -23.80 8.88 -4.16
C ASN A 671 -25.31 8.63 -4.01
N GLY A 672 -26.11 9.45 -4.69
CA GLY A 672 -27.55 9.30 -4.72
C GLY A 672 -28.30 10.12 -3.66
N ALA A 673 -29.63 10.04 -3.73
CA ALA A 673 -30.53 10.89 -2.94
C ALA A 673 -30.36 10.69 -1.43
N LEU A 674 -30.12 9.44 -0.99
CA LEU A 674 -29.96 9.11 0.42
C LEU A 674 -28.70 9.73 1.01
N VAL A 675 -27.55 9.58 0.34
CA VAL A 675 -26.27 10.17 0.78
C VAL A 675 -26.34 11.68 0.75
N ARG A 676 -26.93 12.27 -0.31
CA ARG A 676 -27.16 13.71 -0.42
C ARG A 676 -27.98 14.23 0.76
N SER A 677 -29.11 13.60 1.06
CA SER A 677 -29.98 14.00 2.17
C SER A 677 -29.26 13.92 3.52
N LEU A 678 -28.46 12.89 3.75
CA LEU A 678 -27.68 12.74 4.98
C LEU A 678 -26.62 13.85 5.11
N LEU A 679 -25.89 14.14 4.02
CA LEU A 679 -24.87 15.20 4.00
C LEU A 679 -25.46 16.60 4.16
N GLU A 680 -26.58 16.89 3.51
CA GLU A 680 -27.28 18.17 3.65
C GLU A 680 -27.78 18.38 5.09
N LYS A 681 -28.28 17.32 5.73
CA LYS A 681 -28.68 17.35 7.14
C LYS A 681 -27.48 17.53 8.06
N THR A 682 -26.42 16.75 7.84
CA THR A 682 -25.13 16.88 8.55
C THR A 682 -24.61 18.31 8.48
N SER A 683 -24.64 18.96 7.31
CA SER A 683 -24.23 20.36 7.13
C SER A 683 -24.96 21.34 8.06
N LYS A 684 -26.25 21.09 8.34
CA LYS A 684 -27.08 21.89 9.26
C LYS A 684 -26.80 21.58 10.74
N VAL A 685 -26.45 20.34 11.05
CA VAL A 685 -26.21 19.86 12.42
C VAL A 685 -24.82 20.28 12.92
N LEU A 686 -23.78 20.27 12.07
CA LEU A 686 -22.40 20.57 12.47
C LEU A 686 -22.26 21.92 13.20
N LYS A 687 -21.60 21.90 14.36
CA LYS A 687 -21.29 23.07 15.20
C LYS A 687 -19.80 23.06 15.61
N GLY A 688 -19.27 24.20 16.05
CA GLY A 688 -17.88 24.33 16.52
C GLY A 688 -16.98 25.15 15.57
N GLY A 689 -15.72 25.36 15.98
CA GLY A 689 -14.77 26.24 15.28
C GLY A 689 -14.42 25.80 13.85
N ASP A 690 -14.49 24.49 13.57
CA ASP A 690 -14.16 23.93 12.25
C ASP A 690 -15.40 23.72 11.35
N ALA A 691 -16.61 24.03 11.85
CA ALA A 691 -17.85 23.68 11.17
C ALA A 691 -17.98 24.31 9.77
N ASP A 692 -17.44 25.51 9.56
CA ASP A 692 -17.49 26.17 8.25
C ASP A 692 -16.63 25.45 7.20
N TYR A 693 -15.42 25.04 7.57
CA TYR A 693 -14.55 24.23 6.71
C TYR A 693 -15.20 22.88 6.37
N GLN A 694 -15.82 22.25 7.36
CA GLN A 694 -16.53 20.99 7.17
C GLN A 694 -17.74 21.12 6.24
N ARG A 695 -18.53 22.20 6.39
CA ARG A 695 -19.65 22.51 5.48
C ARG A 695 -19.16 22.78 4.06
N GLU A 696 -18.02 23.45 3.89
CA GLU A 696 -17.42 23.67 2.58
C GLU A 696 -16.98 22.35 1.92
N ALA A 697 -16.35 21.44 2.67
CA ALA A 697 -16.00 20.11 2.18
C ALA A 697 -17.24 19.32 1.73
N ILE A 698 -18.33 19.37 2.51
CA ILE A 698 -19.62 18.75 2.13
C ILE A 698 -20.16 19.39 0.83
N ARG A 699 -20.17 20.72 0.72
CA ARG A 699 -20.65 21.42 -0.49
C ARG A 699 -19.85 21.01 -1.72
N LYS A 700 -18.53 20.93 -1.61
CA LYS A 700 -17.65 20.47 -2.70
C LYS A 700 -17.98 19.04 -3.10
N TYR A 701 -18.10 18.13 -2.13
CA TYR A 701 -18.46 16.74 -2.40
C TYR A 701 -19.82 16.61 -3.08
N LEU A 702 -20.83 17.36 -2.63
CA LEU A 702 -22.18 17.37 -3.24
C LEU A 702 -22.19 17.95 -4.66
N ALA A 703 -21.28 18.87 -4.98
CA ALA A 703 -21.13 19.45 -6.31
C ALA A 703 -20.42 18.50 -7.29
N GLU A 704 -19.47 17.70 -6.80
CA GLU A 704 -18.73 16.70 -7.60
C GLU A 704 -19.44 15.34 -7.67
N MET A 705 -20.51 15.13 -6.89
CA MET A 705 -21.21 13.85 -6.78
C MET A 705 -21.83 13.43 -8.13
N PRO A 706 -21.54 12.22 -8.65
CA PRO A 706 -22.13 11.71 -9.88
C PRO A 706 -23.67 11.67 -9.82
N ALA A 707 -24.31 11.89 -10.96
CA ALA A 707 -25.75 11.70 -11.11
C ALA A 707 -26.11 10.20 -11.00
N GLY A 708 -27.25 9.91 -10.38
CA GLY A 708 -27.75 8.54 -10.16
C GLY A 708 -28.53 8.42 -8.86
N GLU A 709 -29.29 7.33 -8.70
CA GLU A 709 -30.09 7.10 -7.48
C GLU A 709 -29.26 6.58 -6.31
N GLY A 710 -28.08 6.00 -6.58
CA GLY A 710 -27.24 5.36 -5.57
C GLY A 710 -27.93 4.15 -4.95
N PHE A 711 -27.76 3.97 -3.64
CA PHE A 711 -28.49 2.95 -2.88
C PHE A 711 -29.87 3.46 -2.48
N VAL A 712 -30.89 2.63 -2.69
CA VAL A 712 -32.29 2.88 -2.28
C VAL A 712 -32.74 1.83 -1.28
N SER A 713 -33.66 2.20 -0.37
CA SER A 713 -34.25 1.24 0.56
C SER A 713 -35.27 0.36 -0.16
N MET A 714 -35.17 -0.96 0.04
CA MET A 714 -36.16 -1.94 -0.45
C MET A 714 -37.32 -2.14 0.53
N PHE A 715 -37.18 -1.67 1.78
CA PHE A 715 -38.20 -1.83 2.81
C PHE A 715 -38.41 -0.51 3.55
N ASN A 716 -39.66 -0.06 3.63
CA ASN A 716 -40.00 1.24 4.22
C ASN A 716 -40.09 1.21 5.77
N GLY A 717 -39.92 0.05 6.39
CA GLY A 717 -39.98 -0.13 7.84
C GLY A 717 -41.39 -0.19 8.44
N LYS A 718 -42.44 -0.05 7.62
CA LYS A 718 -43.83 0.15 8.08
C LYS A 718 -44.81 -0.88 7.55
N ASP A 719 -44.70 -1.23 6.27
CA ASP A 719 -45.63 -2.13 5.60
C ASP A 719 -44.93 -2.89 4.45
N LEU A 720 -45.69 -3.72 3.72
CA LEU A 720 -45.18 -4.54 2.62
C LEU A 720 -45.24 -3.82 1.26
N GLN A 721 -45.32 -2.49 1.20
CA GLN A 721 -45.29 -1.76 -0.07
C GLN A 721 -43.99 -2.08 -0.84
N GLY A 722 -44.12 -2.33 -2.15
CA GLY A 722 -43.01 -2.78 -3.00
C GLY A 722 -42.76 -4.29 -2.96
N TRP A 723 -43.56 -5.04 -2.18
CA TRP A 723 -43.48 -6.49 -2.04
C TRP A 723 -44.82 -7.17 -2.32
N LYS A 724 -44.75 -8.37 -2.88
CA LYS A 724 -45.91 -9.20 -3.27
C LYS A 724 -45.63 -10.68 -3.01
N GLY A 725 -46.66 -11.53 -3.13
CA GLY A 725 -46.52 -12.98 -3.04
C GLY A 725 -45.93 -13.59 -4.31
N LEU A 726 -45.19 -14.69 -4.17
CA LEU A 726 -44.60 -15.40 -5.30
C LEU A 726 -45.64 -16.16 -6.15
N VAL A 727 -45.76 -15.81 -7.44
CA VAL A 727 -46.56 -16.56 -8.41
C VAL A 727 -45.66 -17.48 -9.24
N ALA A 728 -45.69 -18.78 -8.93
CA ALA A 728 -44.96 -19.84 -9.64
C ALA A 728 -43.46 -19.56 -9.83
N ASP A 729 -42.74 -20.47 -10.49
CA ASP A 729 -41.36 -20.20 -10.93
C ASP A 729 -41.35 -19.21 -12.11
N PRO A 730 -40.22 -18.50 -12.34
CA PRO A 730 -40.12 -17.51 -13.42
C PRO A 730 -40.43 -18.06 -14.82
N VAL A 731 -40.09 -19.32 -15.13
CA VAL A 731 -40.30 -19.94 -16.46
C VAL A 731 -41.80 -20.14 -16.72
N LYS A 732 -42.55 -20.61 -15.72
CA LYS A 732 -44.01 -20.74 -15.83
C LYS A 732 -44.68 -19.38 -15.82
N ARG A 733 -44.24 -18.46 -14.95
CA ARG A 733 -44.80 -17.10 -14.84
C ARG A 733 -44.70 -16.33 -16.16
N ALA A 734 -43.59 -16.44 -16.87
CA ALA A 734 -43.38 -15.78 -18.17
C ALA A 734 -44.34 -16.27 -19.28
N LYS A 735 -44.94 -17.46 -19.13
CA LYS A 735 -45.92 -18.02 -20.10
C LYS A 735 -47.37 -17.63 -19.79
N MET A 736 -47.63 -16.99 -18.66
CA MET A 736 -48.98 -16.58 -18.28
C MET A 736 -49.39 -15.31 -19.02
N ASN A 737 -50.63 -15.27 -19.52
CA ASN A 737 -51.21 -14.02 -19.98
C ASN A 737 -51.53 -13.09 -18.78
N ALA A 738 -51.73 -11.80 -19.06
CA ALA A 738 -51.93 -10.79 -18.02
C ALA A 738 -53.11 -11.08 -17.08
N ALA A 739 -54.24 -11.59 -17.59
CA ALA A 739 -55.43 -11.88 -16.79
C ALA A 739 -55.22 -13.07 -15.83
N THR A 740 -54.59 -14.14 -16.32
CA THR A 740 -54.22 -15.29 -15.49
C THR A 740 -53.21 -14.88 -14.43
N LEU A 741 -52.18 -14.13 -14.81
CA LEU A 741 -51.16 -13.66 -13.86
C LEU A 741 -51.77 -12.80 -12.75
N GLN A 742 -52.66 -11.86 -13.09
CA GLN A 742 -53.33 -11.02 -12.11
C GLN A 742 -54.16 -11.84 -11.11
N LYS A 743 -54.89 -12.86 -11.59
CA LYS A 743 -55.69 -13.75 -10.73
C LYS A 743 -54.81 -14.57 -9.78
N GLU A 744 -53.73 -15.16 -10.29
CA GLU A 744 -52.82 -15.94 -9.46
C GLU A 744 -52.00 -15.06 -8.50
N GLN A 745 -51.70 -13.82 -8.89
CA GLN A 745 -51.06 -12.84 -8.02
C GLN A 745 -51.92 -12.52 -6.80
N ALA A 746 -53.22 -12.27 -6.98
CA ALA A 746 -54.12 -12.01 -5.85
C ALA A 746 -54.13 -13.16 -4.83
N LYS A 747 -54.11 -14.42 -5.29
CA LYS A 747 -54.03 -15.60 -4.42
C LYS A 747 -52.67 -15.71 -3.72
N ALA A 748 -51.58 -15.46 -4.44
CA ALA A 748 -50.24 -15.50 -3.89
C ALA A 748 -50.06 -14.43 -2.80
N ASP A 749 -50.59 -13.22 -3.03
CA ASP A 749 -50.56 -12.12 -2.07
C ASP A 749 -51.33 -12.46 -0.79
N GLU A 750 -52.52 -13.06 -0.92
CA GLU A 750 -53.30 -13.52 0.24
C GLU A 750 -52.54 -14.57 1.05
N LYS A 751 -51.96 -15.57 0.39
CA LYS A 751 -51.18 -16.63 1.04
C LYS A 751 -49.92 -16.08 1.72
N MET A 752 -49.18 -15.21 1.05
CA MET A 752 -47.98 -14.55 1.58
C MET A 752 -48.30 -13.75 2.86
N ARG A 753 -49.40 -13.00 2.87
CA ARG A 753 -49.82 -12.17 4.02
C ARG A 753 -50.18 -12.98 5.27
N THR A 754 -50.33 -14.30 5.17
CA THR A 754 -50.58 -15.17 6.35
C THR A 754 -49.38 -15.33 7.28
N GLY A 755 -48.16 -15.00 6.83
CA GLY A 755 -47.02 -14.98 7.75
C GLY A 755 -45.85 -14.06 7.41
N TRP A 756 -46.00 -13.15 6.44
CA TRP A 756 -45.13 -11.97 6.35
C TRP A 756 -45.74 -10.76 7.02
N LYS A 757 -44.95 -10.05 7.84
CA LYS A 757 -45.37 -8.85 8.56
C LYS A 757 -44.27 -7.80 8.59
N ALA A 758 -44.67 -6.54 8.65
CA ALA A 758 -43.79 -5.43 8.99
C ALA A 758 -44.11 -4.97 10.42
N GLU A 759 -43.14 -5.06 11.32
CA GLU A 759 -43.32 -4.76 12.75
C GLU A 759 -42.02 -4.21 13.32
N ASP A 760 -42.09 -3.09 14.06
CA ASP A 760 -40.93 -2.43 14.69
C ASP A 760 -39.73 -2.15 13.74
N GLY A 761 -40.02 -1.81 12.48
CA GLY A 761 -38.98 -1.59 11.48
C GLY A 761 -38.31 -2.86 10.95
N LEU A 762 -38.86 -4.04 11.28
CA LEU A 762 -38.42 -5.35 10.80
C LEU A 762 -39.39 -5.92 9.78
N LEU A 763 -38.85 -6.59 8.77
CA LEU A 763 -39.60 -7.44 7.84
C LEU A 763 -39.49 -8.88 8.32
N ILE A 764 -40.59 -9.45 8.79
CA ILE A 764 -40.61 -10.71 9.55
C ILE A 764 -41.39 -11.77 8.79
N PHE A 765 -40.80 -12.97 8.70
CA PHE A 765 -41.51 -14.20 8.37
C PHE A 765 -41.79 -15.01 9.65
N THR A 766 -43.05 -15.38 9.88
CA THR A 766 -43.49 -16.05 11.12
C THR A 766 -43.45 -17.59 11.03
N GLY A 767 -42.93 -18.16 9.95
CA GLY A 767 -42.91 -19.61 9.72
C GLY A 767 -44.14 -20.19 9.00
N LYS A 768 -45.09 -19.35 8.55
CA LYS A 768 -46.30 -19.76 7.81
C LYS A 768 -46.48 -18.88 6.57
N GLY A 769 -47.06 -19.42 5.50
CA GLY A 769 -47.30 -18.66 4.27
C GLY A 769 -46.43 -19.14 3.12
N ASP A 770 -46.04 -18.21 2.24
CA ASP A 770 -45.24 -18.48 1.04
C ASP A 770 -44.18 -17.39 0.85
N ASN A 771 -43.29 -17.55 -0.13
CA ASN A 771 -42.20 -16.61 -0.41
C ASN A 771 -42.73 -15.18 -0.65
N LEU A 772 -41.96 -14.20 -0.19
CA LEU A 772 -42.17 -12.79 -0.44
C LEU A 772 -41.21 -12.34 -1.54
N CYS A 773 -41.70 -11.68 -2.58
CA CYS A 773 -40.87 -11.19 -3.67
C CYS A 773 -41.07 -9.71 -3.94
N THR A 774 -40.07 -9.08 -4.54
CA THR A 774 -40.15 -7.67 -4.92
C THR A 774 -41.15 -7.47 -6.06
N GLU A 775 -41.91 -6.38 -6.03
CA GLU A 775 -42.77 -5.99 -7.17
C GLU A 775 -41.93 -5.63 -8.39
N LYS A 776 -40.85 -4.87 -8.16
CA LYS A 776 -39.84 -4.49 -9.14
C LYS A 776 -38.92 -5.68 -9.45
N LYS A 777 -38.57 -5.82 -10.73
CA LYS A 777 -37.52 -6.73 -11.19
C LYS A 777 -36.18 -6.01 -11.14
N TYR A 778 -35.12 -6.74 -10.83
CA TYR A 778 -33.77 -6.23 -10.73
C TYR A 778 -32.84 -6.98 -11.68
N GLY A 779 -32.02 -6.24 -12.42
CA GLY A 779 -30.96 -6.80 -13.24
C GLY A 779 -29.65 -6.91 -12.46
N ASP A 780 -28.56 -6.32 -12.94
CA ASP A 780 -27.30 -6.20 -12.20
C ASP A 780 -27.44 -5.27 -10.99
N PHE A 781 -27.03 -5.74 -9.80
CA PHE A 781 -27.16 -4.97 -8.56
C PHE A 781 -26.10 -5.32 -7.52
N GLU A 782 -26.00 -4.44 -6.53
CA GLU A 782 -25.37 -4.66 -5.24
C GLU A 782 -26.40 -4.41 -4.14
N MET A 783 -26.52 -5.33 -3.19
CA MET A 783 -27.46 -5.22 -2.08
C MET A 783 -26.80 -5.47 -0.73
N PHE A 784 -27.29 -4.76 0.28
CA PHE A 784 -27.05 -5.01 1.70
C PHE A 784 -28.33 -5.50 2.35
N VAL A 785 -28.23 -6.47 3.25
CA VAL A 785 -29.35 -6.95 4.05
C VAL A 785 -28.85 -7.49 5.38
N ASP A 786 -29.44 -7.04 6.47
CA ASP A 786 -29.27 -7.69 7.76
C ASP A 786 -30.37 -8.73 7.96
N TRP A 787 -30.00 -9.88 8.49
CA TRP A 787 -30.94 -10.96 8.79
C TRP A 787 -30.65 -11.60 10.14
N LYS A 788 -31.69 -12.18 10.74
CA LYS A 788 -31.61 -12.91 12.01
C LYS A 788 -32.59 -14.08 11.98
N ILE A 789 -32.12 -15.24 12.44
CA ILE A 789 -32.91 -16.47 12.56
C ILE A 789 -32.97 -16.96 14.01
N THR A 790 -33.95 -17.82 14.29
CA THR A 790 -34.02 -18.59 15.53
C THR A 790 -33.37 -19.97 15.36
N LYS A 791 -33.31 -20.73 16.45
CA LYS A 791 -32.89 -22.14 16.42
C LYS A 791 -33.67 -22.90 15.34
N ASP A 792 -32.96 -23.81 14.68
CA ASP A 792 -33.45 -24.65 13.58
C ASP A 792 -33.82 -23.85 12.31
N GLY A 793 -33.48 -22.56 12.26
CA GLY A 793 -33.81 -21.64 11.17
C GLY A 793 -33.30 -22.10 9.80
N ASP A 794 -34.09 -21.79 8.77
CA ASP A 794 -33.81 -22.07 7.35
C ASP A 794 -34.47 -20.98 6.50
N ALA A 795 -33.69 -20.36 5.63
CA ALA A 795 -34.16 -19.33 4.72
C ALA A 795 -33.18 -19.13 3.57
N GLY A 796 -33.46 -18.15 2.73
CA GLY A 796 -32.57 -17.77 1.65
C GLY A 796 -33.08 -16.56 0.89
N ILE A 797 -32.20 -16.01 0.06
CA ILE A 797 -32.52 -14.88 -0.82
C ILE A 797 -32.28 -15.34 -2.25
N TYR A 798 -33.35 -15.54 -3.01
CA TYR A 798 -33.27 -15.85 -4.43
C TYR A 798 -32.91 -14.59 -5.21
N LEU A 799 -31.85 -14.69 -6.00
CA LEU A 799 -31.37 -13.61 -6.85
C LEU A 799 -32.02 -13.78 -8.22
N ARG A 800 -32.79 -12.79 -8.68
CA ARG A 800 -33.56 -12.91 -9.95
C ARG A 800 -34.41 -14.19 -10.02
N GLY A 801 -35.03 -14.57 -8.90
CA GLY A 801 -35.86 -15.77 -8.78
C GLY A 801 -35.10 -17.10 -8.89
N THR A 802 -33.77 -17.13 -9.00
CA THR A 802 -32.99 -18.38 -9.07
C THR A 802 -31.47 -18.18 -8.99
N PRO A 803 -30.73 -19.08 -8.34
CA PRO A 803 -30.95 -19.79 -7.08
C PRO A 803 -30.77 -18.86 -5.87
N GLN A 804 -30.72 -19.44 -4.66
CA GLN A 804 -30.70 -18.70 -3.41
C GLN A 804 -29.30 -18.54 -2.80
N VAL A 805 -29.04 -17.37 -2.22
CA VAL A 805 -28.03 -17.20 -1.17
C VAL A 805 -28.61 -17.77 0.12
N GLN A 806 -28.05 -18.86 0.61
CA GLN A 806 -28.58 -19.65 1.73
C GLN A 806 -28.41 -18.96 3.08
N ILE A 807 -29.40 -19.12 3.96
CA ILE A 807 -29.38 -18.75 5.38
C ILE A 807 -29.84 -19.96 6.19
N TRP A 808 -29.09 -20.40 7.20
CA TRP A 808 -29.55 -21.50 8.07
C TRP A 808 -28.83 -21.55 9.41
N ASP A 809 -29.40 -22.31 10.34
CA ASP A 809 -28.72 -22.69 11.59
C ASP A 809 -27.60 -23.70 11.30
N THR A 810 -26.34 -23.27 11.51
CA THR A 810 -25.16 -24.08 11.22
C THR A 810 -25.05 -25.35 12.06
N ALA A 811 -25.83 -25.48 13.15
CA ALA A 811 -25.89 -26.69 13.96
C ALA A 811 -26.65 -27.85 13.29
N ARG A 812 -27.43 -27.60 12.23
CA ARG A 812 -28.21 -28.61 11.50
C ARG A 812 -27.35 -29.42 10.53
N HIS A 813 -26.48 -30.27 11.07
CA HIS A 813 -25.52 -31.05 10.29
C HIS A 813 -26.18 -32.10 9.38
N ASP A 814 -27.39 -32.54 9.72
CA ASP A 814 -28.19 -33.51 8.97
C ASP A 814 -28.59 -33.01 7.57
N VAL A 815 -28.74 -31.70 7.42
CA VAL A 815 -29.03 -31.05 6.13
C VAL A 815 -27.80 -30.38 5.49
N GLY A 816 -26.62 -30.57 6.09
CA GLY A 816 -25.37 -30.02 5.57
C GLY A 816 -25.08 -28.56 5.96
N ALA A 817 -25.78 -28.00 6.96
CA ALA A 817 -25.68 -26.59 7.34
C ALA A 817 -24.35 -26.19 8.01
N GLN A 818 -23.53 -27.15 8.43
CA GLN A 818 -22.23 -26.91 9.08
C GLN A 818 -21.22 -26.16 8.21
N VAL A 819 -21.50 -26.02 6.91
CA VAL A 819 -20.66 -25.25 5.98
C VAL A 819 -20.82 -23.74 6.12
N GLY A 820 -21.85 -23.26 6.82
CA GLY A 820 -22.15 -21.83 6.99
C GLY A 820 -23.17 -21.28 6.00
N SER A 821 -23.65 -20.06 6.23
CA SER A 821 -24.56 -19.34 5.33
C SER A 821 -23.80 -18.63 4.20
N GLY A 822 -24.54 -18.10 3.22
CA GLY A 822 -24.01 -17.29 2.12
C GLY A 822 -23.67 -18.06 0.84
N GLY A 823 -23.73 -19.40 0.87
CA GLY A 823 -23.55 -20.24 -0.32
C GLY A 823 -24.68 -20.10 -1.35
N LEU A 824 -24.38 -20.40 -2.62
CA LEU A 824 -25.32 -20.40 -3.74
C LEU A 824 -25.99 -21.77 -3.88
N TYR A 825 -26.88 -22.07 -2.95
CA TYR A 825 -27.50 -23.39 -2.88
C TYR A 825 -28.34 -23.66 -4.14
N ASN A 826 -28.31 -24.90 -4.63
CA ASN A 826 -28.83 -25.36 -5.92
C ASN A 826 -27.99 -25.07 -7.19
N ASN A 827 -26.81 -24.48 -7.07
CA ASN A 827 -25.77 -24.68 -8.10
C ASN A 827 -25.34 -26.17 -8.09
N GLN A 828 -25.21 -26.79 -9.26
CA GLN A 828 -24.79 -28.19 -9.41
C GLN A 828 -23.45 -28.32 -10.14
N GLN A 829 -23.24 -27.52 -11.18
CA GLN A 829 -22.02 -27.49 -11.99
C GLN A 829 -21.01 -26.49 -11.41
N ASN A 830 -21.50 -25.39 -10.84
CA ASN A 830 -20.69 -24.35 -10.21
C ASN A 830 -20.63 -24.54 -8.69
N PRO A 831 -19.64 -23.96 -7.99
CA PRO A 831 -19.56 -24.01 -6.54
C PRO A 831 -20.86 -23.54 -5.86
N ALA A 832 -21.39 -24.36 -4.95
CA ALA A 832 -22.59 -24.06 -4.17
C ALA A 832 -22.31 -23.68 -2.71
N LYS A 833 -21.22 -24.21 -2.14
CA LYS A 833 -20.87 -24.02 -0.72
C LYS A 833 -20.08 -22.71 -0.52
N PRO A 834 -20.28 -22.01 0.60
CA PRO A 834 -19.41 -20.89 0.95
C PRO A 834 -17.98 -21.38 1.22
N SER A 835 -16.99 -20.51 1.06
CA SER A 835 -15.58 -20.85 1.28
C SER A 835 -15.19 -20.97 2.75
N LYS A 836 -16.00 -20.44 3.67
CA LYS A 836 -15.81 -20.51 5.13
C LYS A 836 -17.10 -20.18 5.89
N VAL A 837 -17.19 -20.65 7.14
CA VAL A 837 -18.24 -20.28 8.10
C VAL A 837 -17.93 -18.89 8.64
N ALA A 838 -18.87 -17.97 8.54
CA ALA A 838 -18.75 -16.60 9.05
C ALA A 838 -20.01 -16.13 9.82
N ASP A 839 -20.93 -17.05 10.10
CA ASP A 839 -22.19 -16.81 10.79
C ASP A 839 -21.96 -16.35 12.24
N ASN A 840 -22.75 -15.36 12.67
CA ASN A 840 -22.93 -15.05 14.08
C ASN A 840 -23.82 -16.08 14.77
N ALA A 841 -23.75 -16.14 16.09
CA ALA A 841 -24.55 -17.06 16.88
C ALA A 841 -26.07 -16.88 16.64
N ILE A 842 -26.84 -17.96 16.83
CA ILE A 842 -28.30 -17.92 16.74
C ILE A 842 -28.88 -16.86 17.67
N GLY A 843 -29.83 -16.07 17.15
CA GLY A 843 -30.42 -14.94 17.85
C GLY A 843 -29.64 -13.62 17.70
N GLU A 844 -28.47 -13.62 17.08
CA GLU A 844 -27.71 -12.41 16.73
C GLU A 844 -27.94 -12.01 15.26
N TRP A 845 -27.70 -10.74 14.95
CA TRP A 845 -27.81 -10.23 13.58
C TRP A 845 -26.61 -10.64 12.73
N ASN A 846 -26.87 -10.94 11.46
CA ASN A 846 -25.88 -11.15 10.42
C ASN A 846 -26.10 -10.12 9.31
N ASN A 847 -25.05 -9.80 8.55
CA ASN A 847 -25.12 -8.92 7.39
C ASN A 847 -24.67 -9.68 6.14
N PHE A 848 -25.43 -9.55 5.05
CA PHE A 848 -24.94 -9.85 3.71
C PHE A 848 -24.68 -8.57 2.93
N ARG A 849 -23.59 -8.61 2.15
CA ARG A 849 -23.39 -7.80 0.95
C ARG A 849 -23.35 -8.74 -0.25
N ILE A 850 -24.35 -8.64 -1.13
CA ILE A 850 -24.47 -9.49 -2.32
C ILE A 850 -24.29 -8.62 -3.55
N ILE A 851 -23.42 -9.05 -4.47
CA ILE A 851 -23.17 -8.38 -5.74
C ILE A 851 -23.52 -9.37 -6.85
N MET A 852 -24.50 -9.03 -7.67
CA MET A 852 -24.91 -9.78 -8.85
C MET A 852 -24.60 -8.97 -10.11
N LYS A 853 -23.69 -9.47 -10.95
CA LYS A 853 -23.29 -8.84 -12.22
C LYS A 853 -23.27 -9.87 -13.33
N GLY A 854 -24.02 -9.64 -14.40
CA GLY A 854 -24.28 -10.64 -15.44
C GLY A 854 -24.84 -11.92 -14.84
N ASP A 855 -24.10 -13.02 -14.98
CA ASP A 855 -24.40 -14.31 -14.37
C ASP A 855 -23.58 -14.63 -13.12
N ARG A 856 -22.83 -13.67 -12.58
CA ARG A 856 -21.90 -13.88 -11.47
C ARG A 856 -22.40 -13.30 -10.16
N VAL A 857 -22.18 -14.05 -9.09
CA VAL A 857 -22.52 -13.64 -7.73
C VAL A 857 -21.27 -13.63 -6.85
N THR A 858 -21.17 -12.56 -6.05
CA THR A 858 -20.21 -12.43 -4.95
C THR A 858 -20.99 -12.15 -3.66
N VAL A 859 -20.65 -12.84 -2.58
CA VAL A 859 -21.30 -12.70 -1.27
C VAL A 859 -20.26 -12.47 -0.20
N TYR A 860 -20.45 -11.42 0.58
CA TYR A 860 -19.79 -11.21 1.86
C TYR A 860 -20.80 -11.47 2.98
N LEU A 861 -20.40 -12.28 3.97
CA LEU A 861 -21.16 -12.53 5.20
C LEU A 861 -20.39 -11.90 6.36
N ASN A 862 -21.00 -10.95 7.06
CA ASN A 862 -20.36 -10.21 8.16
C ASN A 862 -19.00 -9.63 7.74
N GLY A 863 -18.92 -9.09 6.52
CA GLY A 863 -17.70 -8.52 5.93
C GLY A 863 -16.68 -9.55 5.42
N GLU A 864 -16.90 -10.85 5.65
CA GLU A 864 -16.03 -11.92 5.18
C GLU A 864 -16.46 -12.41 3.80
N LEU A 865 -15.54 -12.46 2.83
CA LEU A 865 -15.81 -13.00 1.49
C LEU A 865 -16.04 -14.52 1.59
N VAL A 866 -17.26 -14.96 1.24
CA VAL A 866 -17.68 -16.37 1.30
C VAL A 866 -18.04 -16.96 -0.06
N VAL A 867 -18.42 -16.13 -1.03
CA VAL A 867 -18.62 -16.53 -2.44
C VAL A 867 -17.94 -15.48 -3.32
N ASN A 868 -17.06 -15.90 -4.22
CA ASN A 868 -16.28 -14.98 -5.05
C ASN A 868 -16.52 -15.22 -6.53
N ASN A 869 -17.25 -14.32 -7.18
CA ASN A 869 -17.45 -14.30 -8.63
C ASN A 869 -17.87 -15.66 -9.24
N VAL A 870 -18.82 -16.33 -8.58
CA VAL A 870 -19.30 -17.66 -8.98
C VAL A 870 -20.45 -17.52 -9.97
N MET A 871 -20.43 -18.33 -11.03
CA MET A 871 -21.51 -18.39 -12.02
C MET A 871 -22.76 -19.01 -11.43
N LEU A 872 -23.88 -18.34 -11.68
CA LEU A 872 -25.20 -18.70 -11.17
C LEU A 872 -25.95 -19.51 -12.22
N GLU A 873 -26.57 -20.62 -11.82
CA GLU A 873 -27.30 -21.50 -12.71
C GLU A 873 -28.81 -21.23 -12.68
N ASN A 874 -29.49 -21.40 -13.82
CA ASN A 874 -30.95 -21.42 -13.81
C ASN A 874 -31.46 -22.72 -13.17
N TYR A 875 -31.83 -22.65 -11.88
CA TYR A 875 -32.32 -23.78 -11.09
C TYR A 875 -33.56 -24.44 -11.70
N TRP A 876 -34.45 -23.64 -12.30
CA TRP A 876 -35.75 -24.10 -12.78
C TRP A 876 -35.68 -24.80 -14.13
N ASP A 877 -34.77 -24.34 -15.00
CA ASP A 877 -34.47 -24.98 -16.27
C ASP A 877 -33.00 -24.75 -16.63
N ARG A 878 -32.15 -25.74 -16.33
CA ARG A 878 -30.70 -25.66 -16.55
C ARG A 878 -30.31 -25.66 -18.04
N ALA A 879 -31.25 -25.88 -18.96
CA ALA A 879 -31.01 -25.70 -20.39
C ALA A 879 -31.03 -24.21 -20.78
N LEU A 880 -31.64 -23.35 -19.97
CA LEU A 880 -31.73 -21.91 -20.19
C LEU A 880 -30.60 -21.16 -19.45
N PRO A 881 -30.18 -19.99 -19.97
CA PRO A 881 -29.32 -19.08 -19.22
C PRO A 881 -30.04 -18.52 -17.98
N ILE A 882 -29.28 -17.90 -17.09
CA ILE A 882 -29.84 -17.11 -15.98
C ILE A 882 -30.67 -15.95 -16.53
N PHE A 883 -31.70 -15.52 -15.80
CA PHE A 883 -32.49 -14.36 -16.18
C PHE A 883 -31.64 -13.07 -16.07
N THR A 884 -31.75 -12.20 -17.08
CA THR A 884 -31.06 -10.91 -17.10
C THR A 884 -31.65 -9.94 -16.07
N GLU A 885 -32.95 -10.03 -15.83
CA GLU A 885 -33.68 -9.36 -14.76
C GLU A 885 -34.83 -10.25 -14.27
N GLU A 886 -35.08 -10.25 -12.96
CA GLU A 886 -36.30 -10.79 -12.37
C GLU A 886 -36.45 -10.29 -10.91
N GLN A 887 -37.55 -10.62 -10.24
CA GLN A 887 -37.76 -10.28 -8.84
C GLN A 887 -36.74 -10.94 -7.90
N ILE A 888 -36.45 -10.29 -6.77
CA ILE A 888 -35.70 -10.85 -5.65
C ILE A 888 -36.70 -11.49 -4.70
N GLU A 889 -36.41 -12.69 -4.18
CA GLU A 889 -37.35 -13.45 -3.34
C GLU A 889 -36.72 -13.80 -1.98
N LEU A 890 -37.45 -13.52 -0.91
CA LEU A 890 -37.13 -13.96 0.44
C LEU A 890 -37.89 -15.27 0.71
N GLN A 891 -37.13 -16.32 1.02
CA GLN A 891 -37.67 -17.67 1.16
C GLN A 891 -38.49 -17.83 2.44
N ALA A 892 -39.65 -18.47 2.30
CA ALA A 892 -40.49 -18.94 3.39
C ALA A 892 -40.26 -20.44 3.64
N HIS A 893 -39.40 -20.79 4.60
CA HIS A 893 -39.04 -22.19 4.90
C HIS A 893 -39.39 -22.60 6.35
N GLY A 894 -40.65 -22.35 6.73
CA GLY A 894 -41.28 -22.89 7.95
C GLY A 894 -40.79 -22.35 9.31
N THR A 895 -39.74 -21.53 9.32
CA THR A 895 -39.09 -21.03 10.56
C THR A 895 -39.07 -19.51 10.60
N TYR A 896 -38.85 -18.94 11.79
CA TYR A 896 -38.82 -17.49 11.97
C TYR A 896 -37.58 -16.87 11.33
N VAL A 897 -37.77 -15.79 10.56
CA VAL A 897 -36.68 -14.98 10.01
C VAL A 897 -37.07 -13.51 10.10
N ALA A 898 -36.13 -12.66 10.53
CA ALA A 898 -36.29 -11.21 10.49
C ALA A 898 -35.23 -10.59 9.60
N TYR A 899 -35.64 -9.60 8.80
CA TYR A 899 -34.78 -8.81 7.95
C TYR A 899 -34.88 -7.32 8.30
N ARG A 900 -33.77 -6.60 8.16
CA ARG A 900 -33.73 -5.13 8.24
C ARG A 900 -32.61 -4.57 7.36
N ASN A 901 -32.60 -3.25 7.18
CA ASN A 901 -31.56 -2.54 6.42
C ASN A 901 -31.35 -3.13 5.01
N LEU A 902 -32.45 -3.37 4.29
CA LEU A 902 -32.43 -3.85 2.91
C LEU A 902 -32.20 -2.66 1.98
N TYR A 903 -30.98 -2.54 1.45
CA TYR A 903 -30.61 -1.47 0.53
C TYR A 903 -30.05 -2.07 -0.75
N ILE A 904 -30.43 -1.52 -1.90
CA ILE A 904 -29.99 -1.99 -3.21
C ILE A 904 -29.55 -0.83 -4.09
N ARG A 905 -28.49 -1.06 -4.88
CA ARG A 905 -28.01 -0.17 -5.93
C ARG A 905 -27.92 -0.97 -7.21
N GLU A 906 -28.61 -0.54 -8.25
CA GLU A 906 -28.49 -1.15 -9.58
C GLU A 906 -27.24 -0.64 -10.29
N PHE A 907 -26.60 -1.54 -11.03
CA PHE A 907 -25.58 -1.17 -11.99
C PHE A 907 -26.23 -0.83 -13.33
N GLU A 908 -25.45 -0.19 -14.22
CA GLU A 908 -25.90 0.00 -15.60
C GLU A 908 -26.15 -1.36 -16.25
N GLN A 909 -27.36 -1.55 -16.79
CA GLN A 909 -27.74 -2.81 -17.42
C GLN A 909 -27.12 -2.92 -18.81
N VAL A 910 -26.41 -4.01 -19.04
CA VAL A 910 -25.94 -4.38 -20.39
C VAL A 910 -27.16 -4.74 -21.23
N LYS A 911 -27.32 -4.07 -22.38
CA LYS A 911 -28.34 -4.45 -23.36
C LYS A 911 -27.88 -5.72 -24.09
N PRO A 912 -28.63 -6.84 -24.02
CA PRO A 912 -28.25 -8.07 -24.70
C PRO A 912 -28.18 -7.86 -26.21
N PHE A 913 -27.14 -8.41 -26.84
CA PHE A 913 -27.07 -8.49 -28.29
C PHE A 913 -28.21 -9.38 -28.83
N THR A 914 -28.86 -8.91 -29.89
CA THR A 914 -29.94 -9.63 -30.57
C THR A 914 -29.60 -9.85 -32.03
N LEU A 915 -29.95 -11.02 -32.57
CA LEU A 915 -29.84 -11.30 -34.00
C LEU A 915 -30.78 -10.39 -34.80
N SER A 916 -30.31 -9.95 -35.97
CA SER A 916 -31.16 -9.34 -37.00
C SER A 916 -32.22 -10.32 -37.50
N GLU A 917 -33.30 -9.82 -38.12
CA GLU A 917 -34.34 -10.67 -38.69
C GLU A 917 -33.78 -11.57 -39.81
N GLU A 918 -32.82 -11.05 -40.58
CA GLU A 918 -32.07 -11.79 -41.59
C GLU A 918 -31.27 -12.93 -40.97
N GLU A 919 -30.49 -12.66 -39.91
CA GLU A 919 -29.70 -13.70 -39.23
C GLU A 919 -30.58 -14.79 -38.59
N LYS A 920 -31.74 -14.40 -38.02
CA LYS A 920 -32.72 -15.37 -37.52
C LYS A 920 -33.24 -16.26 -38.63
N LYS A 921 -33.63 -15.67 -39.77
CA LYS A 921 -34.12 -16.40 -40.95
C LYS A 921 -33.04 -17.31 -41.55
N GLU A 922 -31.79 -16.89 -41.48
CA GLU A 922 -30.64 -17.69 -41.93
C GLU A 922 -30.28 -18.84 -40.99
N GLY A 923 -30.86 -18.89 -39.78
CA GLY A 923 -30.62 -19.96 -38.81
C GLY A 923 -29.42 -19.71 -37.88
N TYR A 924 -29.01 -18.46 -37.67
CA TYR A 924 -28.02 -18.14 -36.64
C TYR A 924 -28.61 -18.35 -35.24
N ARG A 925 -27.74 -18.74 -34.31
CA ARG A 925 -28.00 -18.75 -32.87
C ARG A 925 -26.91 -17.98 -32.13
N ILE A 926 -27.28 -17.35 -31.03
CA ILE A 926 -26.34 -16.60 -30.18
C ILE A 926 -25.55 -17.58 -29.31
N LEU A 927 -24.25 -17.32 -29.18
CA LEU A 927 -23.35 -17.97 -28.22
C LEU A 927 -22.95 -17.04 -27.07
N PHE A 928 -22.96 -15.72 -27.29
CA PHE A 928 -22.75 -14.73 -26.24
C PHE A 928 -23.49 -13.42 -26.58
N ASP A 929 -24.43 -13.04 -25.71
CA ASP A 929 -25.23 -11.81 -25.86
C ASP A 929 -24.72 -10.64 -25.00
N GLY A 930 -23.65 -10.85 -24.22
CA GLY A 930 -23.14 -9.86 -23.27
C GLY A 930 -23.59 -10.06 -21.83
N THR A 931 -24.57 -10.93 -21.55
CA THR A 931 -25.19 -11.03 -20.22
C THR A 931 -24.85 -12.29 -19.44
N ASN A 932 -24.48 -13.38 -20.14
CA ASN A 932 -24.19 -14.67 -19.51
C ASN A 932 -23.19 -15.52 -20.31
N MET A 933 -22.50 -16.42 -19.61
CA MET A 933 -21.53 -17.37 -20.14
C MET A 933 -22.14 -18.77 -20.35
N HIS A 934 -23.48 -18.88 -20.45
CA HIS A 934 -24.18 -20.17 -20.43
C HIS A 934 -23.78 -21.14 -21.53
N GLN A 935 -23.37 -20.66 -22.70
CA GLN A 935 -22.93 -21.49 -23.83
C GLN A 935 -21.45 -21.87 -23.78
N TRP A 936 -20.73 -21.50 -22.71
CA TRP A 936 -19.29 -21.65 -22.60
C TRP A 936 -18.86 -22.55 -21.43
N THR A 937 -17.70 -23.18 -21.58
CA THR A 937 -17.03 -24.05 -20.60
C THR A 937 -15.50 -23.87 -20.69
N GLY A 938 -14.72 -24.53 -19.83
CA GLY A 938 -13.27 -24.36 -19.74
C GLY A 938 -12.87 -23.24 -18.78
N ASN A 939 -11.98 -22.34 -19.19
CA ASN A 939 -11.43 -21.28 -18.34
C ASN A 939 -12.40 -20.08 -18.16
N THR A 940 -13.53 -20.29 -17.49
CA THR A 940 -14.54 -19.24 -17.25
C THR A 940 -14.18 -18.28 -16.11
N SER A 941 -13.03 -18.45 -15.47
CA SER A 941 -12.46 -17.47 -14.51
C SER A 941 -11.54 -16.48 -15.22
N GLY A 942 -10.67 -16.96 -16.12
CA GLY A 942 -9.80 -16.13 -16.96
C GLY A 942 -10.53 -15.43 -18.10
N TYR A 943 -11.70 -15.92 -18.51
CA TYR A 943 -12.62 -15.28 -19.44
C TYR A 943 -13.93 -14.96 -18.72
N ALA A 944 -14.09 -13.70 -18.32
CA ALA A 944 -15.23 -13.25 -17.52
C ALA A 944 -15.93 -12.06 -18.18
N ILE A 945 -17.22 -11.91 -17.88
CA ILE A 945 -18.01 -10.79 -18.40
C ILE A 945 -17.53 -9.49 -17.77
N ASP A 946 -17.30 -8.48 -18.60
CA ASP A 946 -16.98 -7.11 -18.21
C ASP A 946 -17.68 -6.13 -19.15
N ASN A 947 -18.67 -5.40 -18.63
CA ASN A 947 -19.46 -4.41 -19.37
C ASN A 947 -20.06 -4.92 -20.70
N GLY A 948 -20.52 -6.17 -20.72
CA GLY A 948 -21.13 -6.78 -21.91
C GLY A 948 -20.17 -7.49 -22.85
N ASP A 949 -18.88 -7.52 -22.53
CA ASP A 949 -17.86 -8.23 -23.30
C ASP A 949 -17.34 -9.45 -22.53
N ILE A 950 -16.88 -10.48 -23.24
CA ILE A 950 -15.99 -11.48 -22.64
C ILE A 950 -14.59 -10.88 -22.58
N LEU A 951 -14.11 -10.58 -21.37
CA LEU A 951 -12.74 -10.14 -21.12
C LEU A 951 -11.84 -11.34 -20.80
N CYS A 952 -10.85 -11.59 -21.65
CA CYS A 952 -9.71 -12.43 -21.30
C CYS A 952 -8.76 -11.62 -20.40
N SER A 953 -8.53 -12.06 -19.16
CA SER A 953 -7.65 -11.36 -18.21
C SER A 953 -6.67 -12.32 -17.51
N PRO A 954 -5.35 -12.16 -17.71
CA PRO A 954 -4.33 -13.00 -17.08
C PRO A 954 -4.33 -12.91 -15.54
N GLN A 955 -4.82 -11.79 -14.99
CA GLN A 955 -4.84 -11.51 -13.55
C GLN A 955 -5.97 -12.25 -12.81
N LYS A 956 -6.98 -12.79 -13.52
CA LYS A 956 -8.13 -13.50 -12.94
C LYS A 956 -8.02 -15.04 -12.98
N GLY A 957 -6.84 -15.56 -13.30
CA GLY A 957 -6.56 -17.00 -13.42
C GLY A 957 -5.77 -17.28 -14.70
N SER A 958 -4.46 -17.54 -14.56
CA SER A 958 -3.49 -17.63 -15.66
C SER A 958 -3.74 -18.81 -16.60
N GLY A 959 -3.71 -18.57 -17.92
CA GLY A 959 -3.44 -19.56 -18.99
C GLY A 959 -4.42 -20.74 -19.10
N GLY A 960 -5.39 -20.64 -20.02
CA GLY A 960 -6.34 -21.71 -20.33
C GLY A 960 -7.31 -21.30 -21.44
N ASN A 961 -8.09 -22.25 -21.95
CA ASN A 961 -8.96 -22.05 -23.10
C ASN A 961 -10.42 -21.98 -22.68
N LEU A 962 -11.18 -21.09 -23.33
CA LEU A 962 -12.64 -21.03 -23.21
C LEU A 962 -13.22 -21.76 -24.43
N TYR A 963 -14.16 -22.68 -24.22
CA TYR A 963 -14.77 -23.47 -25.29
C TYR A 963 -16.28 -23.32 -25.30
N THR A 964 -16.91 -23.46 -26.47
CA THR A 964 -18.35 -23.70 -26.58
C THR A 964 -18.71 -25.02 -25.90
N LYS A 965 -19.89 -25.12 -25.29
CA LYS A 965 -20.40 -26.40 -24.75
C LYS A 965 -20.66 -27.43 -25.86
N ASP A 966 -21.19 -26.97 -26.98
CA ASP A 966 -21.47 -27.81 -28.14
C ASP A 966 -20.24 -27.96 -29.05
N GLU A 967 -20.20 -29.07 -29.78
CA GLU A 967 -19.27 -29.34 -30.85
C GLU A 967 -19.92 -29.11 -32.22
N PHE A 968 -19.13 -28.62 -33.19
CA PHE A 968 -19.57 -28.30 -34.55
C PHE A 968 -18.65 -28.93 -35.60
N SER A 969 -19.20 -29.27 -36.76
CA SER A 969 -18.44 -29.76 -37.92
C SER A 969 -18.31 -28.69 -39.00
N ASP A 970 -19.43 -28.36 -39.66
CA ASP A 970 -19.56 -27.33 -40.68
C ASP A 970 -20.38 -26.17 -40.12
N PHE A 971 -19.87 -24.94 -40.20
CA PHE A 971 -20.49 -23.78 -39.57
C PHE A 971 -20.08 -22.45 -40.19
N ILE A 972 -20.85 -21.40 -39.90
CA ILE A 972 -20.45 -20.00 -40.02
C ILE A 972 -20.45 -19.37 -38.63
N PHE A 973 -19.27 -18.96 -38.15
CA PHE A 973 -19.07 -18.32 -36.84
C PHE A 973 -18.77 -16.83 -37.04
N ARG A 974 -19.52 -15.97 -36.36
CA ARG A 974 -19.36 -14.51 -36.42
C ARG A 974 -19.13 -13.96 -35.02
N PHE A 975 -18.14 -13.10 -34.88
CA PHE A 975 -17.80 -12.46 -33.62
C PHE A 975 -17.07 -11.14 -33.85
N GLU A 976 -17.04 -10.32 -32.82
CA GLU A 976 -16.18 -9.15 -32.77
C GLU A 976 -15.11 -9.33 -31.70
N PHE A 977 -13.91 -8.81 -31.96
CA PHE A 977 -12.82 -8.82 -31.00
C PHE A 977 -12.09 -7.49 -30.97
N GLN A 978 -11.57 -7.15 -29.79
CA GLN A 978 -10.73 -5.96 -29.58
C GLN A 978 -9.41 -6.40 -28.96
N LEU A 979 -8.32 -6.11 -29.67
CA LEU A 979 -6.97 -6.44 -29.24
C LEU A 979 -6.41 -5.33 -28.33
N THR A 980 -5.55 -5.71 -27.38
CA THR A 980 -4.59 -4.79 -26.72
C THR A 980 -3.20 -4.94 -27.34
N PRO A 981 -2.25 -4.03 -27.08
CA PRO A 981 -0.90 -4.14 -27.63
C PRO A 981 -0.27 -5.49 -27.28
N GLY A 982 0.20 -6.21 -28.28
CA GLY A 982 0.80 -7.54 -28.08
C GLY A 982 -0.16 -8.67 -27.84
N ALA A 983 -1.47 -8.45 -27.93
CA ALA A 983 -2.45 -9.47 -27.63
C ALA A 983 -2.32 -10.70 -28.56
N ASN A 984 -2.36 -11.87 -27.94
CA ASN A 984 -2.33 -13.17 -28.59
C ASN A 984 -3.42 -14.09 -28.01
N ASN A 985 -4.20 -14.65 -28.92
CA ASN A 985 -5.22 -15.64 -28.68
C ASN A 985 -5.40 -16.49 -29.95
N GLY A 986 -6.19 -17.54 -29.89
CA GLY A 986 -6.57 -18.33 -31.05
C GLY A 986 -8.05 -18.57 -31.10
N LEU A 987 -8.64 -18.59 -32.29
CA LEU A 987 -9.93 -19.23 -32.50
C LEU A 987 -9.68 -20.72 -32.79
N GLY A 988 -9.80 -21.54 -31.75
CA GLY A 988 -9.84 -22.98 -31.90
C GLY A 988 -11.09 -23.41 -32.66
N ILE A 989 -10.93 -24.24 -33.68
CA ILE A 989 -12.02 -24.88 -34.43
C ILE A 989 -11.82 -26.39 -34.38
N ARG A 990 -12.93 -27.13 -34.26
CA ARG A 990 -12.93 -28.60 -34.07
C ARG A 990 -12.00 -29.06 -32.93
N ALA A 991 -11.83 -28.21 -31.92
CA ALA A 991 -10.89 -28.41 -30.82
C ALA A 991 -11.42 -29.44 -29.81
N PRO A 992 -10.56 -30.32 -29.27
CA PRO A 992 -10.90 -31.12 -28.10
C PRO A 992 -10.86 -30.26 -26.81
N LEU A 993 -11.56 -30.69 -25.76
CA LEU A 993 -11.54 -30.01 -24.45
C LEU A 993 -10.19 -30.14 -23.72
N THR A 994 -9.43 -31.19 -24.03
CA THR A 994 -8.15 -31.53 -23.42
C THR A 994 -7.08 -31.71 -24.50
N GLY A 995 -5.82 -31.55 -24.13
CA GLY A 995 -4.71 -31.63 -25.09
C GLY A 995 -4.39 -30.28 -25.71
N ASN A 996 -3.54 -30.29 -26.73
CA ASN A 996 -3.14 -29.06 -27.40
C ASN A 996 -4.17 -28.68 -28.47
N ALA A 997 -5.11 -27.80 -28.13
CA ALA A 997 -6.19 -27.39 -29.02
C ALA A 997 -5.74 -26.86 -30.40
N ALA A 998 -4.53 -26.28 -30.50
CA ALA A 998 -4.00 -25.77 -31.76
C ALA A 998 -3.63 -26.88 -32.75
N TYR A 999 -3.13 -28.03 -32.26
CA TYR A 999 -2.65 -29.14 -33.10
C TYR A 999 -3.59 -30.35 -33.11
N GLU A 1000 -4.26 -30.62 -31.99
CA GLU A 1000 -5.26 -31.68 -31.87
C GLU A 1000 -6.64 -31.24 -32.37
N GLY A 1001 -6.90 -29.93 -32.42
CA GLY A 1001 -7.95 -29.30 -33.23
C GLY A 1001 -7.31 -28.58 -34.41
N MET A 1002 -7.77 -27.36 -34.70
CA MET A 1002 -7.05 -26.39 -35.52
C MET A 1002 -7.21 -25.01 -34.87
N GLU A 1003 -6.23 -24.15 -35.05
CA GLU A 1003 -6.26 -22.77 -34.56
C GLU A 1003 -6.26 -21.79 -35.73
N LEU A 1004 -7.22 -20.88 -35.74
CA LEU A 1004 -7.16 -19.66 -36.53
C LEU A 1004 -6.61 -18.55 -35.66
N GLN A 1005 -5.52 -17.93 -36.09
CA GLN A 1005 -4.76 -17.03 -35.24
C GLN A 1005 -5.54 -15.73 -34.93
N ILE A 1006 -5.67 -15.33 -33.66
CA ILE A 1006 -6.21 -14.02 -33.22
C ILE A 1006 -5.09 -13.22 -32.56
N LEU A 1007 -4.48 -12.34 -33.33
CA LEU A 1007 -3.15 -11.86 -32.99
C LEU A 1007 -2.95 -10.43 -33.47
N ASP A 1008 -2.36 -9.59 -32.62
CA ASP A 1008 -1.98 -8.21 -32.98
C ASP A 1008 -0.80 -8.18 -33.97
N ASN A 1009 -0.78 -8.97 -35.05
CA ASN A 1009 0.40 -9.47 -35.77
C ASN A 1009 1.45 -8.44 -36.24
N GLU A 1010 1.17 -7.14 -36.20
CA GLU A 1010 2.04 -6.07 -36.72
C GLU A 1010 3.24 -5.73 -35.85
N ALA A 1011 3.39 -6.45 -34.77
CA ALA A 1011 4.03 -5.83 -33.68
C ALA A 1011 5.30 -6.67 -33.23
N ASP A 1012 6.37 -6.05 -32.74
CA ASP A 1012 7.69 -6.55 -32.38
C ASP A 1012 7.78 -7.91 -31.67
N ILE A 1013 6.88 -8.34 -30.75
CA ILE A 1013 6.91 -9.74 -30.16
C ILE A 1013 6.63 -10.80 -31.19
N TYR A 1014 6.19 -10.38 -32.36
CA TYR A 1014 5.98 -11.26 -33.48
C TYR A 1014 6.61 -10.67 -34.77
N LYS A 1015 7.76 -9.99 -34.66
CA LYS A 1015 8.57 -9.53 -35.82
C LYS A 1015 9.05 -10.67 -36.71
N ASN A 1016 9.18 -11.88 -36.16
CA ASN A 1016 9.74 -13.05 -36.82
C ASN A 1016 8.70 -14.16 -37.07
N LEU A 1017 7.45 -13.80 -37.37
CA LEU A 1017 6.43 -14.79 -37.70
C LEU A 1017 6.68 -15.43 -39.06
N HIS A 1018 6.51 -16.74 -39.12
CA HIS A 1018 6.28 -17.43 -40.37
C HIS A 1018 4.92 -17.04 -40.97
N ILE A 1019 4.79 -17.15 -42.30
CA ILE A 1019 3.59 -16.72 -43.04
C ILE A 1019 2.29 -17.39 -42.54
N TYR A 1020 2.38 -18.59 -41.98
CA TYR A 1020 1.26 -19.36 -41.43
C TYR A 1020 0.93 -19.01 -39.96
N GLN A 1021 1.60 -18.02 -39.36
CA GLN A 1021 1.40 -17.61 -37.96
C GLN A 1021 0.77 -16.22 -37.84
N TYR A 1022 0.49 -15.52 -38.94
CA TYR A 1022 -0.19 -14.22 -38.92
C TYR A 1022 -1.68 -14.38 -38.63
N HIS A 1023 -2.33 -13.32 -38.16
CA HIS A 1023 -3.76 -13.32 -37.88
C HIS A 1023 -4.59 -13.85 -39.05
N GLY A 1024 -5.64 -14.61 -38.74
CA GLY A 1024 -6.53 -15.26 -39.70
C GLY A 1024 -5.94 -16.48 -40.39
N SER A 1025 -4.66 -16.80 -40.21
CA SER A 1025 -4.05 -18.02 -40.77
C SER A 1025 -4.54 -19.26 -40.02
N VAL A 1026 -4.67 -20.38 -40.72
CA VAL A 1026 -4.74 -21.70 -40.07
C VAL A 1026 -3.32 -22.02 -39.60
N TYR A 1027 -3.12 -22.01 -38.28
CA TYR A 1027 -1.80 -22.03 -37.66
C TYR A 1027 -0.99 -23.25 -38.09
N GLY A 1028 0.15 -23.02 -38.75
CA GLY A 1028 1.02 -24.08 -39.26
C GLY A 1028 0.61 -24.67 -40.62
N VAL A 1029 -0.55 -24.28 -41.17
CA VAL A 1029 -1.19 -24.98 -42.30
C VAL A 1029 -1.42 -24.05 -43.50
N ILE A 1030 -2.23 -23.00 -43.36
CA ILE A 1030 -2.65 -22.13 -44.48
C ILE A 1030 -2.42 -20.66 -44.10
N PRO A 1031 -1.58 -19.90 -44.84
CA PRO A 1031 -1.34 -18.49 -44.56
C PRO A 1031 -2.51 -17.60 -45.01
N ALA A 1032 -2.83 -16.57 -44.22
CA ALA A 1032 -3.81 -15.53 -44.58
C ALA A 1032 -3.15 -14.26 -45.17
N LYS A 1033 -3.94 -13.46 -45.87
CA LYS A 1033 -3.58 -12.09 -46.29
C LYS A 1033 -3.49 -11.17 -45.08
N ARG A 1034 -2.58 -10.20 -45.12
CA ARG A 1034 -2.28 -9.25 -44.05
C ARG A 1034 -2.79 -7.84 -44.38
N GLY A 1035 -2.82 -6.96 -43.38
CA GLY A 1035 -3.13 -5.53 -43.54
C GLY A 1035 -4.61 -5.15 -43.39
N PHE A 1036 -5.45 -6.06 -42.88
CA PHE A 1036 -6.91 -5.85 -42.75
C PHE A 1036 -7.38 -5.71 -41.30
N LEU A 1037 -6.49 -5.85 -40.31
CA LEU A 1037 -6.77 -5.55 -38.92
C LEU A 1037 -6.93 -4.04 -38.72
N LYS A 1038 -7.91 -3.64 -37.92
CA LYS A 1038 -8.02 -2.27 -37.40
C LYS A 1038 -6.97 -2.00 -36.33
N PRO A 1039 -6.69 -0.72 -36.01
CA PRO A 1039 -5.84 -0.35 -34.88
C PRO A 1039 -6.21 -1.06 -33.57
N VAL A 1040 -5.20 -1.46 -32.80
CA VAL A 1040 -5.38 -1.95 -31.43
C VAL A 1040 -6.21 -0.96 -30.61
N GLY A 1041 -7.17 -1.49 -29.85
CA GLY A 1041 -8.20 -0.69 -29.18
C GLY A 1041 -9.47 -0.49 -30.01
N GLU A 1042 -9.48 -0.78 -31.31
CA GLU A 1042 -10.70 -0.80 -32.11
C GLU A 1042 -11.31 -2.21 -32.24
N TRP A 1043 -12.62 -2.25 -32.46
CA TRP A 1043 -13.36 -3.50 -32.66
C TRP A 1043 -13.23 -4.00 -34.10
N ASN A 1044 -12.68 -5.20 -34.24
CA ASN A 1044 -12.63 -5.96 -35.48
C ASN A 1044 -13.83 -6.90 -35.58
N TYR A 1045 -14.37 -7.05 -36.79
CA TYR A 1045 -15.39 -8.05 -37.10
C TYR A 1045 -14.75 -9.20 -37.87
N GLU A 1046 -15.01 -10.44 -37.46
CA GLU A 1046 -14.54 -11.65 -38.14
C GLU A 1046 -15.67 -12.66 -38.36
N GLN A 1047 -15.69 -13.22 -39.57
CA GLN A 1047 -16.54 -14.34 -39.95
C GLN A 1047 -15.65 -15.49 -40.41
N VAL A 1048 -15.85 -16.65 -39.79
CA VAL A 1048 -15.18 -17.90 -40.15
C VAL A 1048 -16.21 -18.89 -40.68
N THR A 1049 -16.02 -19.34 -41.91
CA THR A 1049 -16.82 -20.41 -42.52
C THR A 1049 -15.97 -21.67 -42.63
N VAL A 1050 -16.46 -22.76 -42.06
CA VAL A 1050 -15.86 -24.10 -42.18
C VAL A 1050 -16.87 -24.99 -42.87
N LYS A 1051 -16.48 -25.59 -44.01
CA LYS A 1051 -17.33 -26.51 -44.78
C LYS A 1051 -16.50 -27.66 -45.33
N GLY A 1052 -16.65 -28.85 -44.75
CA GLY A 1052 -15.81 -30.00 -45.06
C GLY A 1052 -14.34 -29.72 -44.69
N THR A 1053 -13.45 -29.74 -45.68
CA THR A 1053 -12.03 -29.37 -45.52
C THR A 1053 -11.75 -27.91 -45.89
N HIS A 1054 -12.74 -27.19 -46.41
CA HIS A 1054 -12.58 -25.81 -46.83
C HIS A 1054 -12.81 -24.83 -45.68
N ILE A 1055 -11.90 -23.87 -45.51
CA ILE A 1055 -11.94 -22.82 -44.49
C ILE A 1055 -11.86 -21.46 -45.19
N THR A 1056 -12.77 -20.56 -44.83
CA THR A 1056 -12.76 -19.17 -45.28
C THR A 1056 -12.78 -18.25 -44.05
N VAL A 1057 -11.87 -17.27 -44.02
CA VAL A 1057 -11.81 -16.22 -42.97
C VAL A 1057 -12.02 -14.86 -43.63
N GLU A 1058 -13.06 -14.17 -43.22
CA GLU A 1058 -13.38 -12.80 -43.59
C GLU A 1058 -13.15 -11.87 -42.40
N LEU A 1059 -12.34 -10.83 -42.59
CA LEU A 1059 -12.01 -9.83 -41.58
C LEU A 1059 -12.40 -8.44 -42.09
N ASN A 1060 -13.22 -7.73 -41.32
CA ASN A 1060 -13.67 -6.36 -41.62
C ASN A 1060 -14.20 -6.19 -43.07
N GLY A 1061 -14.95 -7.20 -43.56
CA GLY A 1061 -15.53 -7.20 -44.91
C GLY A 1061 -14.60 -7.68 -46.03
N THR A 1062 -13.39 -8.18 -45.71
CA THR A 1062 -12.45 -8.71 -46.70
C THR A 1062 -12.11 -10.17 -46.43
N VAL A 1063 -12.20 -11.02 -47.45
CA VAL A 1063 -11.73 -12.43 -47.38
C VAL A 1063 -10.20 -12.47 -47.38
N ILE A 1064 -9.64 -12.79 -46.22
CA ILE A 1064 -8.19 -12.85 -45.97
C ILE A 1064 -7.64 -14.28 -46.10
N LEU A 1065 -8.46 -15.30 -45.88
CA LEU A 1065 -8.10 -16.70 -46.12
C LEU A 1065 -9.25 -17.39 -46.84
N ASP A 1066 -8.94 -18.16 -47.87
CA ASP A 1066 -9.88 -19.03 -48.58
C ASP A 1066 -9.10 -20.23 -49.09
N GLY A 1067 -9.19 -21.37 -48.38
CA GLY A 1067 -8.28 -22.49 -48.62
C GLY A 1067 -8.79 -23.84 -48.12
N ASP A 1068 -8.24 -24.91 -48.70
CA ASP A 1068 -8.61 -26.29 -48.41
C ASP A 1068 -7.48 -27.00 -47.63
N ILE A 1069 -7.79 -27.55 -46.46
CA ILE A 1069 -6.82 -28.27 -45.63
C ILE A 1069 -6.52 -29.69 -46.12
N ALA A 1070 -7.22 -30.19 -47.15
CA ALA A 1070 -7.06 -31.56 -47.66
C ALA A 1070 -5.62 -31.86 -48.08
N ASP A 1071 -4.94 -30.90 -48.72
CA ASP A 1071 -3.55 -31.09 -49.13
C ASP A 1071 -2.63 -31.26 -47.91
N ALA A 1072 -2.73 -30.39 -46.91
CA ALA A 1072 -1.91 -30.49 -45.71
C ALA A 1072 -2.21 -31.74 -44.86
N ARG A 1073 -3.46 -32.24 -44.92
CA ARG A 1073 -3.88 -33.48 -44.27
C ARG A 1073 -3.15 -34.70 -44.85
N ASP A 1074 -2.94 -34.73 -46.17
CA ASP A 1074 -2.40 -35.88 -46.87
C ASP A 1074 -0.88 -35.76 -47.11
N ASN A 1075 -0.38 -34.53 -47.31
CA ASN A 1075 1.01 -34.23 -47.70
C ASN A 1075 1.84 -33.55 -46.59
N GLY A 1076 1.25 -33.27 -45.43
CA GLY A 1076 1.92 -32.65 -44.27
C GLY A 1076 1.78 -31.12 -44.21
N THR A 1077 2.06 -30.55 -43.05
CA THR A 1077 1.88 -29.11 -42.77
C THR A 1077 3.09 -28.26 -43.17
N LEU A 1078 2.87 -26.95 -43.34
CA LEU A 1078 3.94 -25.98 -43.62
C LEU A 1078 4.93 -25.81 -42.46
N ASP A 1079 4.53 -26.13 -41.23
CA ASP A 1079 5.41 -26.12 -40.06
C ASP A 1079 6.12 -27.46 -39.81
N HIS A 1080 5.85 -28.47 -40.65
CA HIS A 1080 6.41 -29.83 -40.59
C HIS A 1080 6.16 -30.57 -39.27
N LYS A 1081 5.09 -30.21 -38.54
CA LYS A 1081 4.68 -30.89 -37.31
C LYS A 1081 3.49 -31.82 -37.55
N GLU A 1082 3.39 -32.85 -36.72
CA GLU A 1082 2.19 -33.68 -36.66
C GLU A 1082 0.99 -32.84 -36.21
N HIS A 1083 -0.07 -32.83 -37.03
CA HIS A 1083 -1.26 -32.04 -36.80
C HIS A 1083 -2.52 -32.93 -36.84
N PRO A 1084 -2.74 -33.78 -35.81
CA PRO A 1084 -3.81 -34.78 -35.82
C PRO A 1084 -5.21 -34.18 -36.00
N GLY A 1085 -5.41 -32.92 -35.61
CA GLY A 1085 -6.69 -32.23 -35.77
C GLY A 1085 -7.10 -31.97 -37.23
N LEU A 1086 -6.20 -32.04 -38.20
CA LEU A 1086 -6.56 -31.99 -39.63
C LEU A 1086 -7.46 -33.15 -40.08
N LYS A 1087 -7.47 -34.26 -39.32
CA LYS A 1087 -8.33 -35.41 -39.56
C LYS A 1087 -9.65 -35.35 -38.79
N ARG A 1088 -9.86 -34.33 -37.95
CA ARG A 1088 -11.12 -34.16 -37.20
C ARG A 1088 -12.18 -33.51 -38.07
N ASP A 1089 -13.34 -34.13 -38.08
CA ASP A 1089 -14.55 -33.64 -38.73
C ASP A 1089 -15.41 -32.78 -37.78
N LYS A 1090 -15.24 -32.94 -36.46
CA LYS A 1090 -16.05 -32.26 -35.43
C LYS A 1090 -15.27 -31.96 -34.15
N GLY A 1091 -15.64 -30.87 -33.47
CA GLY A 1091 -15.16 -30.52 -32.13
C GLY A 1091 -15.64 -29.14 -31.68
N HIS A 1092 -15.12 -28.65 -30.55
CA HIS A 1092 -15.51 -27.36 -29.98
C HIS A 1092 -14.95 -26.17 -30.76
N ILE A 1093 -15.61 -25.02 -30.61
CA ILE A 1093 -15.04 -23.72 -30.95
C ILE A 1093 -14.53 -23.09 -29.66
N GLY A 1094 -13.37 -22.44 -29.67
CA GLY A 1094 -12.85 -21.85 -28.44
C GLY A 1094 -11.92 -20.67 -28.64
N PHE A 1095 -11.77 -19.87 -27.58
CA PHE A 1095 -10.74 -18.85 -27.47
C PHE A 1095 -9.55 -19.41 -26.70
N LEU A 1096 -8.44 -19.55 -27.40
CA LEU A 1096 -7.22 -20.20 -26.93
C LEU A 1096 -6.30 -19.16 -26.31
N GLY A 1097 -6.36 -19.02 -24.98
CA GLY A 1097 -5.79 -17.87 -24.29
C GLY A 1097 -4.28 -17.96 -24.09
N HIS A 1098 -3.53 -16.98 -24.59
CA HIS A 1098 -2.07 -16.90 -24.42
C HIS A 1098 -1.63 -15.84 -23.41
N GLY A 1099 -2.42 -15.62 -22.35
CA GLY A 1099 -2.04 -14.71 -21.26
C GLY A 1099 -2.01 -13.23 -21.66
N SER A 1100 -2.78 -12.86 -22.68
CA SER A 1100 -2.99 -11.46 -23.10
C SER A 1100 -4.36 -10.94 -22.64
N VAL A 1101 -4.49 -9.61 -22.57
CA VAL A 1101 -5.80 -8.97 -22.39
C VAL A 1101 -6.44 -8.76 -23.76
N LEU A 1102 -7.69 -9.16 -23.93
CA LEU A 1102 -8.49 -8.87 -25.12
C LEU A 1102 -9.96 -9.10 -24.83
N ARG A 1103 -10.82 -8.56 -25.68
CA ARG A 1103 -12.27 -8.62 -25.50
C ARG A 1103 -12.95 -9.27 -26.70
N PHE A 1104 -14.05 -9.98 -26.44
CA PHE A 1104 -14.91 -10.55 -27.45
C PHE A 1104 -16.38 -10.19 -27.20
N ARG A 1105 -17.15 -9.96 -28.26
CA ARG A 1105 -18.60 -9.69 -28.14
C ARG A 1105 -19.38 -10.12 -29.39
N ASN A 1106 -20.70 -10.02 -29.31
CA ASN A 1106 -21.64 -10.27 -30.41
C ASN A 1106 -21.43 -11.64 -31.09
N ILE A 1107 -21.26 -12.70 -30.27
CA ILE A 1107 -20.81 -14.00 -30.75
C ILE A 1107 -22.01 -14.85 -31.14
N ARG A 1108 -22.02 -15.34 -32.38
CA ARG A 1108 -23.12 -16.14 -32.94
C ARG A 1108 -22.63 -17.14 -33.97
N ILE A 1109 -23.41 -18.19 -34.18
CA ILE A 1109 -23.06 -19.28 -35.08
C ILE A 1109 -24.26 -19.76 -35.88
N LYS A 1110 -24.03 -20.13 -37.13
CA LYS A 1110 -24.95 -20.89 -37.98
C LYS A 1110 -24.35 -22.27 -38.19
N ASP A 1111 -25.04 -23.29 -37.71
CA ASP A 1111 -24.65 -24.69 -37.90
C ASP A 1111 -25.09 -25.15 -39.29
N LEU A 1112 -24.14 -25.47 -40.17
CA LEU A 1112 -24.41 -25.89 -41.55
C LEU A 1112 -24.63 -27.41 -41.66
N ALA A 1113 -24.34 -28.17 -40.61
CA ALA A 1113 -24.53 -29.63 -40.60
C ALA A 1113 -25.99 -30.01 -40.28
N LYS A 1114 -26.76 -29.10 -39.68
CA LYS A 1114 -28.20 -29.27 -39.42
C LYS A 1114 -28.99 -28.78 -40.64
N LYS A 1115 -29.71 -29.69 -41.29
CA LYS A 1115 -30.62 -29.39 -42.40
C LYS A 1115 -31.94 -28.80 -41.90
#